data_AF-A0A0A9YGT5-F1
#
_entry.id   AF-A0A0A9YGT5-F1
#
_cell.length_a   1.000
_cell.length_b   1.000
_cell.length_c   1.000
_cell.angle_alpha   90.00
_cell.angle_beta   90.00
_cell.angle_gamma   90.00
#
_symmetry.space_group_name_H-M   'P 1'
#
loop_
_entity.id
_entity.type
_entity.pdbx_description
1 polymer ?
#
loop_
_entity_poly.entity_id
_entity_poly.type
_entity_poly.pdbx_seq_one_letter_code
_entity_poly.pdbx_strand_id
1 'polypeptide(L)'
;EAKPEEEEDDDDDDDELPDFGGLHNIFNFLRQPALKPWWQGPNVCVQRDVKEEEAPDSKTESAGNGFLVFGVGISQFSSCKHSPSRYVCTTVTTKDGKTNKSTVTYQCCHGSRRVQGKDGCQIVDTKSVIETAKEIGCNQFEQAVENEGLVDSMSGNKTVFMPVNDAFLHFKMDEPSGNSIQTNEVMFEEDKAPSKKDVLLNHIVPGVYEMSDLENEMLLTSENNKTLRINGYPGGVVTINCALVNATDKLTSDGVIHTVDKVLVPVTHSLADLLEEKRFSKFKKLLEENGLFEPLKGEKTATVFALTNDQVDLLEPKHAMCMQTILRHHILPHTVCSAAVRSSRISSTDLAENWVHMERTEDGTVVLDKNVKVTESDKMATNGVLHVVDGFMVPSSARSATDLLQQTNHTRFLALLEKANLKKEVDKSPEITLFVPVDSRLDDLEKLEGDDLKNTLLFHIADGKFDSDYLDNGVMLKTKDHDEKIRVTAKANVLSALMGQDSSLSVQCVPLTRVDGRICNGYAHEVSKPLTPASSTVLEVIEKDSRFTFLKDALKGTKLEEQLKSGDAGTITLLAPSNESFKNLNADTLERIATDKEAADSFLRAHVLNDALCCSNVGPSSWPFVSTVRALSGAAIPTNRRSNDVTFGGVHVDTCDLIARDGIIHIIDGVLVSNKRRGSNPFSDEEIVIRKPNSDIILAGL
;
A
#
# COMPACT_ATOMS: atom_id res chain seq x y z
N GLU A 1 -20.00 -61.82 -29.79
CA GLU A 1 -18.76 -62.51 -29.40
C GLU A 1 -18.08 -61.60 -28.37
N ALA A 2 -18.31 -61.86 -27.09
CA ALA A 2 -17.44 -62.65 -26.20
C ALA A 2 -16.32 -61.78 -25.57
N LYS A 3 -16.66 -61.15 -24.43
CA LYS A 3 -16.06 -61.27 -23.07
C LYS A 3 -14.50 -61.35 -22.92
N PRO A 4 -13.90 -61.00 -21.75
CA PRO A 4 -13.93 -59.75 -20.94
C PRO A 4 -12.62 -59.53 -20.10
N GLU A 5 -12.72 -58.74 -19.00
CA GLU A 5 -11.97 -58.79 -17.70
C GLU A 5 -10.59 -58.08 -17.65
N GLU A 6 -10.21 -57.23 -16.67
CA GLU A 6 -10.64 -56.95 -15.28
C GLU A 6 -10.13 -55.53 -14.89
N GLU A 7 -10.97 -54.63 -14.37
CA GLU A 7 -11.19 -54.26 -12.94
C GLU A 7 -10.14 -53.26 -12.37
N GLU A 8 -10.54 -51.98 -12.40
CA GLU A 8 -10.12 -50.90 -11.49
C GLU A 8 -11.20 -50.81 -10.40
N ASP A 9 -10.79 -50.73 -9.12
CA ASP A 9 -11.52 -50.40 -7.87
C ASP A 9 -10.64 -51.03 -6.73
N ASP A 10 -10.25 -50.44 -5.59
CA ASP A 10 -10.78 -49.38 -4.74
C ASP A 10 -9.61 -48.73 -3.96
N ASP A 11 -9.58 -47.39 -3.91
CA ASP A 11 -8.97 -46.61 -2.83
C ASP A 11 -10.11 -46.18 -1.91
N ASP A 12 -10.09 -46.56 -0.63
CA ASP A 12 -10.39 -45.68 0.52
C ASP A 12 -10.40 -46.45 1.86
N ASP A 13 -10.04 -45.68 2.89
CA ASP A 13 -10.30 -45.83 4.32
C ASP A 13 -9.38 -46.69 5.20
N ASP A 14 -8.40 -45.94 5.73
CA ASP A 14 -8.33 -45.56 7.14
C ASP A 14 -7.52 -46.40 8.16
N ASP A 15 -6.75 -45.57 8.88
CA ASP A 15 -6.50 -45.60 10.31
C ASP A 15 -5.12 -46.03 10.86
N GLU A 16 -4.68 -45.14 11.76
CA GLU A 16 -3.70 -45.28 12.83
C GLU A 16 -2.22 -44.90 12.58
N LEU A 17 -1.93 -43.64 12.93
CA LEU A 17 -0.76 -43.26 13.75
C LEU A 17 -0.65 -44.17 15.02
N PRO A 18 0.51 -44.34 15.70
CA PRO A 18 1.70 -43.46 15.71
C PRO A 18 3.08 -44.19 15.77
N ASP A 19 4.17 -43.41 15.72
CA ASP A 19 5.16 -43.28 16.82
C ASP A 19 6.60 -43.02 16.33
N PHE A 20 7.29 -42.25 17.16
CA PHE A 20 8.59 -41.61 17.01
C PHE A 20 9.78 -42.58 16.87
N GLY A 21 10.74 -42.15 16.04
CA GLY A 21 12.17 -42.35 16.33
C GLY A 21 12.83 -43.50 15.57
N GLY A 22 13.84 -43.16 14.76
CA GLY A 22 14.71 -44.18 14.18
C GLY A 22 15.64 -43.67 13.09
N LEU A 23 16.66 -42.90 13.48
CA LEU A 23 17.88 -42.66 12.69
C LEU A 23 18.41 -43.97 12.09
N HIS A 24 18.30 -44.14 10.77
CA HIS A 24 19.34 -44.67 9.85
C HIS A 24 18.72 -44.96 8.48
N ASN A 25 18.96 -44.09 7.50
CA ASN A 25 19.22 -44.41 6.09
C ASN A 25 19.02 -43.18 5.17
N ILE A 26 19.87 -42.16 5.32
CA ILE A 26 19.99 -41.03 4.35
C ILE A 26 21.35 -41.06 3.60
N PHE A 27 22.23 -42.01 3.92
CA PHE A 27 23.56 -42.06 3.30
C PHE A 27 23.60 -42.87 2.01
N ASN A 28 22.84 -42.45 0.99
CA ASN A 28 23.12 -42.87 -0.40
C ASN A 28 22.78 -41.83 -1.48
N PHE A 29 22.57 -40.55 -1.14
CA PHE A 29 22.35 -39.49 -2.14
C PHE A 29 23.45 -38.42 -2.25
N LEU A 30 24.55 -38.56 -1.48
CA LEU A 30 25.67 -37.59 -1.50
C LEU A 30 26.96 -38.19 -2.05
N ARG A 31 27.01 -38.41 -3.37
CA ARG A 31 28.26 -38.46 -4.14
C ARG A 31 28.05 -37.86 -5.53
N GLN A 32 27.68 -36.58 -5.58
CA GLN A 32 28.21 -35.71 -6.62
C GLN A 32 29.37 -34.93 -5.98
N PRO A 33 30.53 -34.79 -6.64
CA PRO A 33 31.56 -33.90 -6.14
C PRO A 33 30.93 -32.51 -6.01
N ALA A 34 31.02 -31.90 -4.82
CA ALA A 34 30.60 -30.52 -4.64
C ALA A 34 31.35 -29.68 -5.69
N LEU A 35 30.63 -29.20 -6.72
CA LEU A 35 31.18 -28.29 -7.71
C LEU A 35 31.86 -27.18 -6.93
N LYS A 36 33.18 -27.06 -7.07
CA LYS A 36 33.92 -25.99 -6.39
C LYS A 36 33.29 -24.67 -6.82
N PRO A 37 33.02 -23.76 -5.89
CA PRO A 37 32.47 -22.48 -6.27
C PRO A 37 33.41 -21.79 -7.26
N TRP A 38 32.83 -21.18 -8.29
CA TRP A 38 33.59 -20.70 -9.45
C TRP A 38 34.71 -19.72 -9.06
N TRP A 39 34.55 -18.94 -7.99
CA TRP A 39 35.53 -17.98 -7.50
C TRP A 39 36.79 -18.64 -6.87
N GLN A 40 36.80 -19.96 -6.75
CA GLN A 40 37.98 -20.77 -6.40
C GLN A 40 38.53 -21.55 -7.60
N GLY A 41 37.99 -21.32 -8.80
CA GLY A 41 38.41 -21.96 -10.04
C GLY A 41 39.56 -21.25 -10.75
N PRO A 42 40.02 -21.79 -11.89
CA PRO A 42 41.10 -21.19 -12.67
C PRO A 42 40.73 -19.80 -13.22
N ASN A 43 41.74 -18.96 -13.47
CA ASN A 43 41.62 -17.61 -14.03
C ASN A 43 40.70 -16.67 -13.23
N VAL A 44 40.65 -16.84 -11.89
CA VAL A 44 40.00 -15.90 -10.96
C VAL A 44 41.05 -15.04 -10.28
N CYS A 45 40.89 -13.73 -10.38
CA CYS A 45 41.73 -12.70 -9.79
C CYS A 45 41.11 -12.19 -8.49
N VAL A 46 41.97 -11.86 -7.52
CA VAL A 46 41.54 -11.43 -6.18
C VAL A 46 42.06 -10.02 -5.91
N GLN A 47 41.14 -9.07 -5.73
CA GLN A 47 41.44 -7.71 -5.31
C GLN A 47 41.14 -7.55 -3.82
N ARG A 48 42.00 -6.81 -3.10
CA ARG A 48 41.84 -6.51 -1.67
C ARG A 48 41.94 -5.02 -1.44
N ASP A 49 40.86 -4.42 -0.96
CA ASP A 49 40.80 -3.00 -0.63
C ASP A 49 40.57 -2.84 0.89
N VAL A 50 41.31 -1.92 1.52
CA VAL A 50 41.18 -1.61 2.95
C VAL A 50 40.91 -0.12 3.08
N LYS A 51 39.80 0.25 3.72
CA LYS A 51 39.45 1.64 4.03
C LYS A 51 39.37 1.82 5.56
N GLU A 52 40.01 2.88 6.05
CA GLU A 52 39.91 3.37 7.43
C GLU A 52 38.82 4.45 7.47
N GLU A 53 37.82 4.30 8.35
CA GLU A 53 36.79 5.32 8.59
C GLU A 53 36.83 5.75 10.07
N GLU A 54 36.75 7.06 10.32
CA GLU A 54 36.57 7.62 11.66
C GLU A 54 35.10 7.54 12.05
N ALA A 55 34.81 7.15 13.30
CA ALA A 55 33.45 6.97 13.78
C ALA A 55 32.67 8.31 13.80
N PRO A 56 31.36 8.31 13.48
CA PRO A 56 30.51 9.48 13.68
C PRO A 56 30.37 9.78 15.19
N ASP A 57 30.48 11.06 15.55
CA ASP A 57 30.35 11.58 16.93
C ASP A 57 28.97 11.26 17.51
N SER A 58 28.86 10.23 18.36
CA SER A 58 27.63 9.91 19.07
C SER A 58 27.54 10.68 20.40
N LYS A 59 26.84 11.81 20.40
CA LYS A 59 26.07 12.29 21.57
C LYS A 59 24.63 11.81 21.32
N THR A 60 23.86 11.15 22.20
CA THR A 60 23.66 11.34 23.65
C THR A 60 22.79 10.19 24.23
N GLU A 61 22.77 10.08 25.57
CA GLU A 61 21.67 9.60 26.47
C GLU A 61 21.42 8.09 26.76
N SER A 62 22.10 7.62 27.83
CA SER A 62 21.56 6.99 29.06
C SER A 62 20.20 6.26 29.05
N ALA A 63 20.24 4.95 29.31
CA ALA A 63 19.31 4.28 30.23
C ALA A 63 20.02 3.12 30.96
N GLY A 64 19.91 3.09 32.30
CA GLY A 64 20.70 2.23 33.17
C GLY A 64 20.19 0.80 33.33
N ASN A 65 21.12 -0.13 33.55
CA ASN A 65 21.19 -0.96 34.75
C ASN A 65 22.51 -1.73 34.76
N GLY A 66 23.10 -1.85 35.95
CA GLY A 66 24.49 -2.28 36.14
C GLY A 66 24.80 -3.67 35.59
N PHE A 67 25.87 -3.74 34.81
CA PHE A 67 26.71 -4.94 34.68
C PHE A 67 28.17 -4.55 34.43
N LEU A 68 29.06 -5.40 34.93
CA LEU A 68 30.49 -5.20 35.18
C LEU A 68 31.34 -4.80 33.95
N VAL A 69 32.36 -3.97 34.19
CA VAL A 69 33.45 -3.66 33.25
C VAL A 69 34.27 -4.93 32.96
N PHE A 70 34.23 -5.45 31.73
CA PHE A 70 35.27 -6.34 31.17
C PHE A 70 35.35 -6.20 29.63
N GLY A 71 36.53 -5.81 29.14
CA GLY A 71 37.03 -6.09 27.78
C GLY A 71 36.67 -5.09 26.67
N VAL A 72 37.67 -4.32 26.22
CA VAL A 72 37.65 -3.66 24.90
C VAL A 72 37.73 -4.77 23.84
N GLY A 73 36.58 -5.30 23.45
CA GLY A 73 36.48 -6.42 22.51
C GLY A 73 36.67 -5.96 21.07
N ILE A 74 37.49 -6.68 20.30
CA ILE A 74 37.53 -6.57 18.84
C ILE A 74 36.28 -7.26 18.31
N SER A 75 35.37 -6.53 17.66
CA SER A 75 34.27 -7.13 16.91
C SER A 75 34.63 -7.24 15.44
N GLN A 76 34.44 -8.41 14.84
CA GLN A 76 34.69 -8.66 13.43
C GLN A 76 33.42 -9.27 12.81
N PHE A 77 32.91 -8.65 11.75
CA PHE A 77 31.74 -9.13 11.03
C PHE A 77 32.07 -9.27 9.54
N SER A 78 31.87 -10.46 8.97
CA SER A 78 32.11 -10.73 7.55
C SER A 78 30.81 -11.06 6.84
N SER A 79 30.55 -10.39 5.72
CA SER A 79 29.40 -10.64 4.84
C SER A 79 29.90 -10.78 3.40
N CYS A 80 29.42 -11.80 2.68
CA CYS A 80 29.80 -12.06 1.30
C CYS A 80 28.59 -11.99 0.37
N LYS A 81 28.72 -11.26 -0.74
CA LYS A 81 27.72 -11.12 -1.80
C LYS A 81 28.21 -11.82 -3.06
N HIS A 82 27.33 -12.62 -3.66
CA HIS A 82 27.59 -13.36 -4.89
C HIS A 82 26.83 -12.70 -6.04
N SER A 83 27.54 -12.31 -7.10
CA SER A 83 26.99 -11.96 -8.41
C SER A 83 27.44 -12.98 -9.46
N PRO A 84 26.82 -13.02 -10.64
CA PRO A 84 27.30 -13.83 -11.75
C PRO A 84 28.77 -13.60 -12.07
N SER A 85 29.26 -12.36 -12.04
CA SER A 85 30.64 -11.99 -12.42
C SER A 85 31.61 -11.84 -11.24
N ARG A 86 31.12 -11.65 -10.00
CA ARG A 86 31.93 -11.35 -8.81
C ARG A 86 31.49 -12.09 -7.56
N TYR A 87 32.44 -12.31 -6.66
CA TYR A 87 32.18 -12.75 -5.29
C TYR A 87 32.91 -11.81 -4.34
N VAL A 88 32.16 -10.98 -3.62
CA VAL A 88 32.69 -9.88 -2.80
C VAL A 88 32.45 -10.16 -1.33
N CYS A 89 33.51 -10.30 -0.56
CA CYS A 89 33.46 -10.47 0.89
C CYS A 89 33.93 -9.21 1.61
N THR A 90 33.02 -8.56 2.33
CA THR A 90 33.32 -7.40 3.16
C THR A 90 33.48 -7.85 4.61
N THR A 91 34.59 -7.49 5.24
CA THR A 91 34.88 -7.74 6.65
C THR A 91 35.08 -6.40 7.35
N VAL A 92 34.21 -6.12 8.32
CA VAL A 92 34.27 -4.93 9.19
C VAL A 92 34.86 -5.34 10.53
N THR A 93 35.95 -4.69 10.94
CA THR A 93 36.62 -4.93 12.22
C THR A 93 36.60 -3.63 13.03
N THR A 94 35.95 -3.64 14.19
CA THR A 94 35.96 -2.50 15.12
C THR A 94 36.94 -2.79 16.25
N LYS A 95 37.92 -1.90 16.43
CA LYS A 95 38.92 -1.97 17.48
C LYS A 95 39.21 -0.57 18.01
N ASP A 96 39.13 -0.38 19.32
CA ASP A 96 39.44 0.90 19.98
C ASP A 96 38.65 2.11 19.42
N GLY A 97 37.40 1.91 19.04
CA GLY A 97 36.54 2.96 18.45
C GLY A 97 36.83 3.29 16.99
N LYS A 98 37.84 2.67 16.37
CA LYS A 98 38.12 2.76 14.93
C LYS A 98 37.53 1.56 14.19
N THR A 99 36.89 1.83 13.07
CA THR A 99 36.27 0.79 12.23
C THR A 99 37.08 0.64 10.95
N ASN A 100 37.63 -0.56 10.74
CA ASN A 100 38.37 -0.91 9.54
C ASN A 100 37.51 -1.79 8.64
N LYS A 101 37.25 -1.35 7.41
CA LYS A 101 36.50 -2.10 6.41
C LYS A 101 37.47 -2.68 5.39
N SER A 102 37.59 -4.00 5.36
CA SER A 102 38.37 -4.73 4.35
C SER A 102 37.42 -5.44 3.38
N THR A 103 37.63 -5.26 2.09
CA THR A 103 36.81 -5.87 1.03
C THR A 103 37.71 -6.76 0.18
N VAL A 104 37.32 -8.02 0.02
CA VAL A 104 38.00 -8.99 -0.85
C VAL A 104 37.06 -9.33 -2.01
N THR A 105 37.46 -8.99 -3.23
CA THR A 105 36.68 -9.23 -4.45
C THR A 105 37.35 -10.31 -5.29
N TYR A 106 36.64 -11.40 -5.56
CA TYR A 106 37.03 -12.43 -6.52
C TYR A 106 36.27 -12.19 -7.81
N GLN A 107 36.98 -12.09 -8.93
CA GLN A 107 36.40 -11.86 -10.26
C GLN A 107 37.23 -12.54 -11.34
N CYS A 108 36.70 -12.74 -12.54
CA CYS A 108 37.51 -13.28 -13.63
C CYS A 108 38.72 -12.39 -13.92
N CYS A 109 39.87 -13.00 -14.17
CA CYS A 109 41.05 -12.30 -14.65
C CYS A 109 40.82 -11.74 -16.06
N HIS A 110 41.60 -10.72 -16.41
CA HIS A 110 41.55 -10.08 -17.73
C HIS A 110 41.63 -11.10 -18.88
N GLY A 111 40.80 -10.88 -19.91
CA GLY A 111 40.66 -11.80 -21.04
C GLY A 111 39.95 -13.11 -20.72
N SER A 112 39.31 -13.26 -19.55
CA SER A 112 38.54 -14.46 -19.19
C SER A 112 37.13 -14.12 -18.70
N ARG A 113 36.16 -15.00 -18.94
CA ARG A 113 34.78 -14.88 -18.44
C ARG A 113 34.26 -16.17 -17.82
N ARG A 114 33.20 -16.08 -17.04
CA ARG A 114 32.45 -17.27 -16.66
C ARG A 114 31.65 -17.82 -17.83
N VAL A 115 31.71 -19.14 -17.98
CA VAL A 115 30.90 -19.91 -18.92
C VAL A 115 30.06 -20.87 -18.09
N GLN A 116 28.75 -20.89 -18.34
CA GLN A 116 27.83 -21.72 -17.58
C GLN A 116 28.22 -23.21 -17.69
N GLY A 117 28.32 -23.89 -16.54
CA GLY A 117 28.74 -25.29 -16.47
C GLY A 117 30.25 -25.56 -16.55
N LYS A 118 31.09 -24.51 -16.53
CA LYS A 118 32.56 -24.64 -16.43
C LYS A 118 33.07 -24.10 -15.10
N ASP A 119 34.13 -24.71 -14.58
CA ASP A 119 34.82 -24.25 -13.38
C ASP A 119 35.64 -22.98 -13.68
N GLY A 120 35.59 -22.01 -12.75
CA GLY A 120 36.35 -20.77 -12.87
C GLY A 120 35.96 -19.90 -14.06
N CYS A 121 36.97 -19.29 -14.67
CA CYS A 121 36.83 -18.41 -15.83
C CYS A 121 37.59 -18.99 -17.05
N GLN A 122 36.97 -18.88 -18.21
CA GLN A 122 37.50 -19.34 -19.49
C GLN A 122 38.06 -18.16 -20.26
N ILE A 123 39.22 -18.33 -20.89
CA ILE A 123 39.84 -17.31 -21.73
C ILE A 123 38.96 -17.07 -22.97
N VAL A 124 38.69 -15.82 -23.27
CA VAL A 124 37.92 -15.38 -24.44
C VAL A 124 38.86 -14.58 -25.32
N ASP A 125 38.77 -14.79 -26.64
CA ASP A 125 39.45 -13.93 -27.60
C ASP A 125 38.82 -12.53 -27.55
N THR A 126 39.52 -11.57 -26.96
CA THR A 126 39.02 -10.21 -26.75
C THR A 126 39.96 -9.19 -27.37
N LYS A 127 39.37 -8.09 -27.84
CA LYS A 127 40.06 -6.99 -28.53
C LYS A 127 40.28 -5.82 -27.58
N SER A 128 41.12 -4.87 -27.96
CA SER A 128 41.29 -3.65 -27.18
C SER A 128 39.98 -2.85 -27.08
N VAL A 129 39.89 -1.95 -26.10
CA VAL A 129 38.74 -1.03 -25.97
C VAL A 129 38.53 -0.23 -27.26
N ILE A 130 39.61 0.26 -27.87
CA ILE A 130 39.58 1.02 -29.12
C ILE A 130 39.06 0.18 -30.29
N GLU A 131 39.58 -1.03 -30.47
CA GLU A 131 39.15 -1.89 -31.58
C GLU A 131 37.69 -2.32 -31.41
N THR A 132 37.29 -2.65 -30.18
CA THR A 132 35.90 -2.99 -29.84
C THR A 132 34.96 -1.80 -30.08
N ALA A 133 35.35 -0.59 -29.70
CA ALA A 133 34.61 0.65 -29.96
C ALA A 133 34.36 0.85 -31.46
N LYS A 134 35.35 0.52 -32.30
CA LYS A 134 35.24 0.62 -33.76
C LYS A 134 34.23 -0.35 -34.34
N GLU A 135 34.22 -1.58 -33.84
CA GLU A 135 33.30 -2.63 -34.28
C GLU A 135 31.84 -2.37 -33.87
N ILE A 136 31.61 -1.82 -32.68
CA ILE A 136 30.26 -1.52 -32.18
C ILE A 136 29.72 -0.17 -32.65
N GLY A 137 30.48 0.57 -33.47
CA GLY A 137 30.02 1.82 -34.08
C GLY A 137 30.09 3.04 -33.15
N CYS A 138 31.05 3.08 -32.22
CA CYS A 138 31.28 4.20 -31.30
C CYS A 138 32.56 5.01 -31.62
N ASN A 139 32.90 5.10 -32.92
CA ASN A 139 34.13 5.72 -33.42
C ASN A 139 34.31 7.20 -33.01
N GLN A 140 33.22 7.97 -32.89
CA GLN A 140 33.31 9.42 -32.64
C GLN A 140 33.86 9.73 -31.25
N PHE A 141 33.40 9.00 -30.23
CA PHE A 141 33.89 9.12 -28.87
C PHE A 141 35.35 8.68 -28.77
N GLU A 142 35.70 7.57 -29.41
CA GLU A 142 37.07 7.06 -29.43
C GLU A 142 38.05 8.06 -30.05
N GLN A 143 37.71 8.65 -31.20
CA GLN A 143 38.52 9.71 -31.81
C GLN A 143 38.69 10.93 -30.91
N ALA A 144 37.65 11.34 -30.18
CA ALA A 144 37.74 12.45 -29.23
C ALA A 144 38.71 12.13 -28.07
N VAL A 145 38.69 10.89 -27.56
CA VAL A 145 39.63 10.42 -26.54
C VAL A 145 41.07 10.38 -27.08
N GLU A 146 41.28 9.94 -28.32
CA GLU A 146 42.59 9.98 -28.98
C GLU A 146 43.12 11.42 -29.11
N ASN A 147 42.28 12.34 -29.59
CA ASN A 147 42.65 13.76 -29.80
C ASN A 147 43.01 14.48 -28.49
N GLU A 148 42.36 14.14 -27.38
CA GLU A 148 42.67 14.72 -26.06
C GLU A 148 43.85 14.06 -25.34
N GLY A 149 44.45 13.03 -25.95
CA GLY A 149 45.57 12.27 -25.38
C GLY A 149 45.17 11.42 -24.17
N LEU A 150 43.94 10.92 -24.15
CA LEU A 150 43.33 10.20 -23.04
C LEU A 150 43.24 8.68 -23.28
N VAL A 151 43.92 8.14 -24.29
CA VAL A 151 43.86 6.70 -24.64
C VAL A 151 44.20 5.79 -23.45
N ASP A 152 45.21 6.17 -22.67
CA ASP A 152 45.65 5.39 -21.51
C ASP A 152 44.59 5.32 -20.40
N SER A 153 43.68 6.31 -20.31
CA SER A 153 42.62 6.31 -19.29
C SER A 153 41.55 5.26 -19.56
N MET A 154 41.34 4.87 -20.83
CA MET A 154 40.43 3.79 -21.22
C MET A 154 41.02 2.40 -21.02
N SER A 155 42.33 2.30 -20.79
CA SER A 155 43.05 1.03 -20.70
C SER A 155 43.11 0.51 -19.25
N GLY A 156 43.33 -0.80 -19.10
CA GLY A 156 43.32 -1.50 -17.82
C GLY A 156 41.91 -1.84 -17.34
N ASN A 157 41.80 -2.26 -16.06
CA ASN A 157 40.55 -2.64 -15.39
C ASN A 157 39.58 -1.46 -15.32
N LYS A 158 38.85 -1.20 -16.40
CA LYS A 158 37.93 -0.07 -16.59
C LYS A 158 36.58 -0.53 -17.12
N THR A 159 35.56 0.26 -16.80
CA THR A 159 34.25 0.24 -17.43
C THR A 159 34.09 1.52 -18.21
N VAL A 160 33.83 1.43 -19.51
CA VAL A 160 33.64 2.60 -20.38
C VAL A 160 32.18 2.65 -20.81
N PHE A 161 31.47 3.67 -20.35
CA PHE A 161 30.12 3.98 -20.80
C PHE A 161 30.22 4.77 -22.09
N MET A 162 30.10 4.11 -23.24
CA MET A 162 30.46 4.70 -24.52
C MET A 162 29.23 5.25 -25.24
N PRO A 163 29.12 6.56 -25.51
CA PRO A 163 28.00 7.09 -26.24
C PRO A 163 28.00 6.58 -27.68
N VAL A 164 26.82 6.24 -28.19
CA VAL A 164 26.65 5.94 -29.62
C VAL A 164 26.97 7.17 -30.47
N ASN A 165 27.41 6.99 -31.72
CA ASN A 165 27.82 8.11 -32.56
C ASN A 165 26.75 9.20 -32.68
N ASP A 166 25.48 8.82 -32.84
CA ASP A 166 24.38 9.78 -32.95
C ASP A 166 24.29 10.66 -31.70
N ALA A 167 24.34 10.06 -30.52
CA ALA A 167 24.33 10.76 -29.23
C ALA A 167 25.50 11.75 -29.13
N PHE A 168 26.70 11.33 -29.52
CA PHE A 168 27.90 12.15 -29.45
C PHE A 168 27.88 13.32 -30.46
N LEU A 169 27.38 13.08 -31.68
CA LEU A 169 27.24 14.12 -32.70
C LEU A 169 26.19 15.16 -32.33
N HIS A 170 25.08 14.73 -31.72
CA HIS A 170 24.04 15.64 -31.23
C HIS A 170 24.52 16.54 -30.09
N PHE A 171 25.48 16.07 -29.29
CA PHE A 171 26.06 16.82 -28.16
C PHE A 171 26.98 17.99 -28.59
N LYS A 172 27.34 18.12 -29.88
CA LYS A 172 28.16 19.21 -30.47
C LYS A 172 29.36 19.65 -29.61
N MET A 173 30.43 18.87 -29.59
CA MET A 173 31.64 19.18 -28.81
C MET A 173 32.59 20.24 -29.43
N ASP A 174 32.33 20.80 -30.62
CA ASP A 174 33.26 21.67 -31.38
C ASP A 174 32.56 22.99 -31.81
N GLU A 175 33.12 24.22 -31.83
CA GLU A 175 34.46 24.86 -31.73
C GLU A 175 34.27 26.43 -31.77
N PRO A 176 35.27 27.37 -31.79
CA PRO A 176 36.61 27.46 -31.20
C PRO A 176 36.85 28.88 -30.57
N SER A 177 36.48 29.14 -29.32
CA SER A 177 36.94 30.36 -28.60
C SER A 177 36.71 30.24 -27.09
N GLY A 178 37.37 29.28 -26.46
CA GLY A 178 37.26 29.03 -25.01
C GLY A 178 37.05 27.55 -24.72
N ASN A 179 37.60 27.06 -23.61
CA ASN A 179 37.55 25.66 -23.19
C ASN A 179 36.17 25.19 -22.70
N SER A 180 35.08 25.92 -23.00
CA SER A 180 33.74 25.68 -22.48
C SER A 180 32.83 24.99 -23.51
N ILE A 181 32.11 23.96 -23.07
CA ILE A 181 31.11 23.22 -23.86
C ILE A 181 29.74 23.91 -23.68
N GLN A 182 29.08 24.32 -24.77
CA GLN A 182 27.67 24.75 -24.74
C GLN A 182 26.79 23.69 -25.43
N THR A 183 25.67 23.32 -24.82
CA THR A 183 24.77 22.30 -25.35
C THR A 183 23.31 22.77 -25.35
N ASN A 184 22.49 22.17 -26.22
CA ASN A 184 21.04 22.43 -26.27
C ASN A 184 20.28 21.81 -25.07
N GLU A 185 20.86 20.83 -24.37
CA GLU A 185 20.21 20.06 -23.30
C GLU A 185 20.61 20.54 -21.90
N VAL A 186 21.83 21.07 -21.77
CA VAL A 186 22.41 21.60 -20.54
C VAL A 186 23.04 22.96 -20.86
N MET A 187 22.38 24.03 -20.42
CA MET A 187 22.94 25.38 -20.47
C MET A 187 23.87 25.54 -19.26
N PHE A 188 25.18 25.63 -19.53
CA PHE A 188 26.15 26.03 -18.52
C PHE A 188 26.28 27.55 -18.52
N GLU A 189 26.47 28.14 -17.35
CA GLU A 189 27.09 29.47 -17.30
C GLU A 189 28.49 29.37 -17.95
N GLU A 190 28.89 30.35 -18.75
CA GLU A 190 30.12 30.29 -19.57
C GLU A 190 31.38 29.92 -18.75
N ASP A 191 31.43 30.33 -17.48
CA ASP A 191 32.54 30.07 -16.55
C ASP A 191 32.44 28.73 -15.78
N LYS A 192 31.34 27.97 -15.94
CA LYS A 192 31.08 26.71 -15.20
C LYS A 192 30.91 25.48 -16.10
N ALA A 193 31.08 25.63 -17.41
CA ALA A 193 31.02 24.51 -18.33
C ALA A 193 32.17 23.52 -18.07
N PRO A 194 31.92 22.20 -18.03
CA PRO A 194 32.98 21.21 -17.92
C PRO A 194 33.88 21.26 -19.15
N SER A 195 35.17 20.97 -18.97
CA SER A 195 36.09 20.85 -20.11
C SER A 195 35.78 19.60 -20.94
N LYS A 196 36.21 19.57 -22.21
CA LYS A 196 36.11 18.37 -23.06
C LYS A 196 36.72 17.14 -22.37
N LYS A 197 37.90 17.30 -21.75
CA LYS A 197 38.55 16.25 -20.96
C LYS A 197 37.70 15.75 -19.81
N ASP A 198 37.08 16.66 -19.04
CA ASP A 198 36.23 16.28 -17.91
C ASP A 198 35.02 15.47 -18.37
N VAL A 199 34.41 15.82 -19.51
CA VAL A 199 33.29 15.05 -20.06
C VAL A 199 33.74 13.68 -20.52
N LEU A 200 34.86 13.56 -21.25
CA LEU A 200 35.38 12.26 -21.70
C LEU A 200 35.74 11.35 -20.52
N LEU A 201 36.45 11.88 -19.52
CA LEU A 201 36.80 11.14 -18.30
C LEU A 201 35.58 10.76 -17.46
N ASN A 202 34.46 11.50 -17.57
CA ASN A 202 33.21 11.16 -16.88
C ASN A 202 32.60 9.84 -17.37
N HIS A 203 32.96 9.36 -18.57
CA HIS A 203 32.46 8.11 -19.13
C HIS A 203 33.28 6.89 -18.72
N ILE A 204 34.39 7.10 -18.00
CA ILE A 204 35.34 6.04 -17.66
C ILE A 204 35.30 5.82 -16.15
N VAL A 205 35.05 4.59 -15.74
CA VAL A 205 34.99 4.17 -14.33
C VAL A 205 36.11 3.16 -14.04
N PRO A 206 36.91 3.36 -12.98
CA PRO A 206 37.84 2.34 -12.51
C PRO A 206 37.11 1.07 -12.04
N GLY A 207 37.50 -0.08 -12.58
CA GLY A 207 36.94 -1.41 -12.32
C GLY A 207 36.05 -1.92 -13.47
N VAL A 208 35.96 -3.25 -13.63
CA VAL A 208 35.12 -3.93 -14.64
C VAL A 208 33.75 -4.28 -14.05
N TYR A 209 32.73 -3.48 -14.30
CA TYR A 209 31.35 -3.70 -13.84
C TYR A 209 30.53 -4.23 -15.01
N GLU A 210 30.13 -5.50 -14.94
CA GLU A 210 29.17 -6.06 -15.89
C GLU A 210 27.74 -5.61 -15.52
N MET A 211 26.78 -5.79 -16.41
CA MET A 211 25.38 -5.48 -16.16
C MET A 211 24.87 -6.16 -14.88
N SER A 212 25.30 -7.38 -14.58
CA SER A 212 24.89 -8.05 -13.34
C SER A 212 25.46 -7.44 -12.06
N ASP A 213 26.46 -6.56 -12.16
CA ASP A 213 27.04 -5.82 -11.02
C ASP A 213 26.39 -4.45 -10.82
N LEU A 214 25.58 -3.99 -11.79
CA LEU A 214 24.92 -2.68 -11.76
C LEU A 214 23.58 -2.78 -11.02
N GLU A 215 23.55 -2.23 -9.81
CA GLU A 215 22.36 -2.21 -8.95
C GLU A 215 21.61 -0.87 -9.04
N ASN A 216 20.31 -0.90 -8.71
CA ASN A 216 19.52 0.32 -8.68
C ASN A 216 20.02 1.26 -7.56
N GLU A 217 20.08 2.57 -7.85
CA GLU A 217 20.67 3.62 -7.01
C GLU A 217 22.17 3.44 -6.69
N MET A 218 22.88 2.58 -7.42
CA MET A 218 24.32 2.43 -7.26
C MET A 218 25.03 3.71 -7.71
N LEU A 219 26.02 4.14 -6.92
CA LEU A 219 26.88 5.27 -7.25
C LEU A 219 28.28 4.76 -7.61
N LEU A 220 28.74 5.10 -8.80
CA LEU A 220 30.10 4.84 -9.28
C LEU A 220 30.88 6.15 -9.36
N THR A 221 32.18 6.10 -9.11
CA THR A 221 33.07 7.26 -9.28
C THR A 221 33.82 7.13 -10.59
N SER A 222 33.72 8.13 -11.47
CA SER A 222 34.45 8.19 -12.74
C SER A 222 35.88 8.73 -12.56
N GLU A 223 36.72 8.61 -13.60
CA GLU A 223 38.14 9.04 -13.60
C GLU A 223 38.33 10.54 -13.28
N ASN A 224 37.33 11.38 -13.57
CA ASN A 224 37.32 12.80 -13.21
C ASN A 224 36.85 13.05 -11.75
N ASN A 225 36.73 12.02 -10.92
CA ASN A 225 36.23 12.06 -9.54
C ASN A 225 34.80 12.61 -9.41
N LYS A 226 33.95 12.36 -10.41
CA LYS A 226 32.52 12.69 -10.37
C LYS A 226 31.70 11.42 -10.16
N THR A 227 30.46 11.62 -9.74
CA THR A 227 29.56 10.51 -9.46
C THR A 227 28.67 10.22 -10.66
N LEU A 228 28.64 8.96 -11.05
CA LEU A 228 27.67 8.39 -11.98
C LEU A 228 26.64 7.59 -11.18
N ARG A 229 25.37 7.96 -11.33
CA ARG A 229 24.25 7.25 -10.72
C ARG A 229 23.70 6.22 -11.69
N ILE A 230 23.58 4.99 -11.22
CA ILE A 230 23.05 3.86 -11.96
C ILE A 230 21.65 3.57 -11.44
N ASN A 231 20.70 3.44 -12.36
CA ASN A 231 19.33 3.06 -12.02
C ASN A 231 18.88 1.88 -12.87
N GLY A 232 18.24 0.91 -12.20
CA GLY A 232 17.65 -0.26 -12.82
C GLY A 232 16.15 -0.25 -12.57
N TYR A 233 15.37 -0.42 -13.64
CA TYR A 233 13.91 -0.37 -13.60
C TYR A 233 13.31 -1.71 -14.02
N PRO A 234 12.04 -1.98 -13.65
CA PRO A 234 11.29 -3.13 -14.16
C PRO A 234 11.33 -3.19 -15.69
N GLY A 235 11.37 -4.40 -16.24
CA GLY A 235 11.54 -4.61 -17.69
C GLY A 235 12.99 -4.53 -18.19
N GLY A 236 13.96 -4.48 -17.28
CA GLY A 236 15.39 -4.54 -17.61
C GLY A 236 15.94 -3.23 -18.18
N VAL A 237 15.27 -2.11 -17.94
CA VAL A 237 15.77 -0.78 -18.35
C VAL A 237 16.84 -0.35 -17.37
N VAL A 238 17.98 0.10 -17.88
CA VAL A 238 19.12 0.53 -17.08
C VAL A 238 19.58 1.87 -17.60
N THR A 239 19.87 2.78 -16.68
CA THR A 239 20.36 4.12 -17.03
C THR A 239 21.57 4.51 -16.19
N ILE A 240 22.47 5.29 -16.78
CA ILE A 240 23.57 5.98 -16.10
C ILE A 240 23.35 7.48 -16.24
N ASN A 241 23.16 8.20 -15.13
CA ASN A 241 22.77 9.62 -15.15
C ASN A 241 21.62 9.91 -16.13
N CYS A 242 20.60 9.04 -16.13
CA CYS A 242 19.46 9.07 -17.07
C CYS A 242 19.79 8.95 -18.58
N ALA A 243 21.00 8.55 -18.92
CA ALA A 243 21.34 8.00 -20.24
C ALA A 243 21.00 6.51 -20.28
N LEU A 244 20.25 6.07 -21.27
CA LEU A 244 19.85 4.69 -21.46
C LEU A 244 21.04 3.83 -21.89
N VAL A 245 21.17 2.65 -21.28
CA VAL A 245 22.10 1.62 -21.75
C VAL A 245 21.47 0.84 -22.89
N ASN A 246 22.09 0.87 -24.07
CA ASN A 246 21.59 0.20 -25.28
C ASN A 246 22.14 -1.21 -25.44
N ALA A 247 23.45 -1.36 -25.32
CA ALA A 247 24.14 -2.65 -25.38
C ALA A 247 25.10 -2.78 -24.20
N THR A 248 25.02 -3.91 -23.51
CA THR A 248 25.81 -4.20 -22.30
C THR A 248 26.93 -5.19 -22.59
N ASP A 249 27.86 -5.28 -21.64
CA ASP A 249 28.81 -6.38 -21.48
C ASP A 249 29.68 -6.65 -22.72
N LYS A 250 30.10 -5.59 -23.42
CA LYS A 250 31.08 -5.69 -24.51
C LYS A 250 32.47 -5.83 -23.91
N LEU A 251 32.88 -7.08 -23.72
CA LEU A 251 34.17 -7.43 -23.14
C LEU A 251 35.33 -6.99 -24.03
N THR A 252 36.38 -6.46 -23.41
CA THR A 252 37.64 -6.08 -24.07
C THR A 252 38.80 -6.84 -23.43
N SER A 253 40.03 -6.65 -23.94
CA SER A 253 41.26 -7.25 -23.39
C SER A 253 41.44 -6.99 -21.90
N ASP A 254 40.99 -5.83 -21.44
CA ASP A 254 41.34 -5.24 -20.16
C ASP A 254 40.13 -4.61 -19.44
N GLY A 255 38.96 -4.49 -20.07
CA GLY A 255 37.80 -3.80 -19.53
C GLY A 255 36.45 -4.32 -20.04
N VAL A 256 35.42 -3.50 -19.85
CA VAL A 256 34.08 -3.70 -20.40
C VAL A 256 33.52 -2.40 -20.94
N ILE A 257 32.84 -2.46 -22.08
CA ILE A 257 32.11 -1.33 -22.66
C ILE A 257 30.61 -1.56 -22.51
N HIS A 258 29.90 -0.52 -22.07
CA HIS A 258 28.44 -0.43 -22.15
C HIS A 258 28.10 0.77 -23.03
N THR A 259 27.27 0.59 -24.04
CA THR A 259 26.89 1.72 -24.90
C THR A 259 25.73 2.51 -24.30
N VAL A 260 25.80 3.83 -24.40
CA VAL A 260 24.77 4.75 -23.89
C VAL A 260 24.20 5.65 -24.98
N ASP A 261 22.97 6.11 -24.82
CA ASP A 261 22.25 6.95 -25.80
C ASP A 261 22.44 8.46 -25.61
N LYS A 262 23.17 8.88 -24.57
CA LYS A 262 23.49 10.29 -24.28
C LYS A 262 24.94 10.42 -23.81
N VAL A 263 25.50 11.62 -23.98
CA VAL A 263 26.80 11.98 -23.41
C VAL A 263 26.63 12.28 -21.91
N LEU A 264 27.39 11.58 -21.08
CA LEU A 264 27.42 11.70 -19.63
C LEU A 264 28.16 12.97 -19.20
N VAL A 265 27.41 14.03 -18.93
CA VAL A 265 27.93 15.27 -18.36
C VAL A 265 28.21 15.11 -16.86
N PRO A 266 29.33 15.65 -16.34
CA PRO A 266 29.59 15.77 -14.90
C PRO A 266 28.44 16.47 -14.15
N VAL A 267 27.86 15.77 -13.16
CA VAL A 267 26.82 16.34 -12.31
C VAL A 267 27.45 17.04 -11.12
N THR A 268 27.21 18.35 -10.96
CA THR A 268 27.83 19.18 -9.93
C THR A 268 26.84 19.83 -8.95
N HIS A 269 25.57 19.93 -9.33
CA HIS A 269 24.53 20.61 -8.56
C HIS A 269 23.64 19.57 -7.85
N SER A 270 23.22 19.87 -6.63
CA SER A 270 22.16 19.14 -5.93
C SER A 270 20.78 19.53 -6.43
N LEU A 271 19.74 18.80 -6.03
CA LEU A 271 18.34 19.16 -6.32
C LEU A 271 18.01 20.55 -5.76
N ALA A 272 18.52 20.88 -4.58
CA ALA A 272 18.36 22.20 -3.99
C ALA A 272 19.04 23.29 -4.83
N ASP A 273 20.25 23.05 -5.33
CA ASP A 273 20.97 24.00 -6.19
C ASP A 273 20.23 24.24 -7.52
N LEU A 274 19.67 23.19 -8.14
CA LEU A 274 18.85 23.33 -9.35
C LEU A 274 17.60 24.17 -9.09
N LEU A 275 16.97 24.02 -7.92
CA LEU A 275 15.81 24.79 -7.52
C LEU A 275 16.11 26.26 -7.13
N GLU A 276 17.40 26.65 -7.05
CA GLU A 276 17.80 28.06 -6.86
C GLU A 276 17.67 28.89 -8.15
N GLU A 277 17.46 28.27 -9.31
CA GLU A 277 17.23 29.01 -10.55
C GLU A 277 16.03 29.96 -10.41
N LYS A 278 16.15 31.18 -10.97
CA LYS A 278 15.11 32.23 -10.86
C LYS A 278 13.72 31.75 -11.29
N ARG A 279 13.66 30.87 -12.29
CA ARG A 279 12.42 30.32 -12.83
C ARG A 279 11.67 29.39 -11.87
N PHE A 280 12.30 28.90 -10.82
CA PHE A 280 11.69 28.04 -9.79
C PHE A 280 11.44 28.77 -8.47
N SER A 281 11.75 30.07 -8.37
CA SER A 281 11.69 30.82 -7.11
C SER A 281 10.33 30.75 -6.39
N LYS A 282 9.20 30.73 -7.12
CA LYS A 282 7.87 30.56 -6.51
C LYS A 282 7.63 29.13 -6.02
N PHE A 283 8.04 28.12 -6.80
CA PHE A 283 7.90 26.71 -6.41
C PHE A 283 8.80 26.38 -5.21
N LYS A 284 10.04 26.85 -5.22
CA LYS A 284 10.95 26.78 -4.07
C LYS A 284 10.30 27.36 -2.82
N LYS A 285 9.71 28.55 -2.91
CA LYS A 285 9.01 29.18 -1.78
C LYS A 285 7.87 28.31 -1.24
N LEU A 286 7.08 27.68 -2.12
CA LEU A 286 6.04 26.73 -1.70
C LEU A 286 6.64 25.52 -0.97
N LEU A 287 7.75 24.97 -1.46
CA LEU A 287 8.47 23.88 -0.78
C LEU A 287 9.00 24.31 0.59
N GLU A 288 9.53 25.52 0.72
CA GLU A 288 10.02 26.07 2.00
C GLU A 288 8.88 26.25 3.01
N GLU A 289 7.77 26.89 2.60
CA GLU A 289 6.59 27.12 3.44
C GLU A 289 5.94 25.82 3.94
N ASN A 290 6.14 24.71 3.22
CA ASN A 290 5.60 23.38 3.56
C ASN A 290 6.66 22.41 4.12
N GLY A 291 7.89 22.87 4.40
CA GLY A 291 8.95 22.07 5.01
C GLY A 291 9.53 20.96 4.11
N LEU A 292 9.38 21.08 2.79
CA LEU A 292 9.84 20.10 1.80
C LEU A 292 11.15 20.49 1.11
N PHE A 293 11.61 21.73 1.25
CA PHE A 293 12.86 22.18 0.62
C PHE A 293 14.13 21.69 1.34
N GLU A 294 14.20 21.80 2.67
CA GLU A 294 15.38 21.38 3.44
C GLU A 294 15.76 19.90 3.24
N PRO A 295 14.82 18.93 3.22
CA PRO A 295 15.14 17.54 2.90
C PRO A 295 15.84 17.34 1.55
N LEU A 296 15.61 18.21 0.56
CA LEU A 296 16.21 18.12 -0.78
C LEU A 296 17.69 18.56 -0.81
N LYS A 297 18.23 19.10 0.29
CA LYS A 297 19.66 19.36 0.46
C LYS A 297 20.43 18.14 0.98
N GLY A 298 19.72 17.13 1.50
CA GLY A 298 20.32 15.95 2.08
C GLY A 298 20.87 14.95 1.06
N GLU A 299 21.47 13.88 1.56
CA GLU A 299 22.04 12.79 0.74
C GLU A 299 20.99 11.83 0.17
N LYS A 300 19.74 11.91 0.66
CA LYS A 300 18.66 11.07 0.19
C LYS A 300 18.35 11.38 -1.26
N THR A 301 18.26 10.34 -2.07
CA THR A 301 17.90 10.47 -3.48
C THR A 301 16.43 10.86 -3.63
N ALA A 302 16.09 11.63 -4.67
CA ALA A 302 14.70 11.95 -5.00
C ALA A 302 14.51 12.24 -6.49
N THR A 303 13.27 12.12 -6.95
CA THR A 303 12.81 12.74 -8.21
C THR A 303 11.93 13.92 -7.88
N VAL A 304 12.25 15.11 -8.40
CA VAL A 304 11.44 16.32 -8.20
C VAL A 304 10.80 16.74 -9.52
N PHE A 305 9.48 16.79 -9.55
CA PHE A 305 8.70 17.38 -10.63
C PHE A 305 8.50 18.87 -10.33
N ALA A 306 9.36 19.72 -10.89
CA ALA A 306 9.41 21.14 -10.59
C ALA A 306 8.47 21.96 -11.48
N LEU A 307 7.86 22.98 -10.88
CA LEU A 307 7.01 23.95 -11.58
C LEU A 307 7.78 25.25 -11.80
N THR A 308 7.71 25.80 -13.02
CA THR A 308 8.19 27.16 -13.26
C THR A 308 7.25 28.19 -12.62
N ASN A 309 7.73 29.42 -12.41
CA ASN A 309 6.94 30.52 -11.84
C ASN A 309 5.60 30.72 -12.55
N ASP A 310 5.58 30.64 -13.89
CA ASP A 310 4.37 30.80 -14.69
C ASP A 310 3.32 29.72 -14.36
N GLN A 311 3.76 28.48 -14.11
CA GLN A 311 2.85 27.39 -13.73
C GLN A 311 2.37 27.50 -12.28
N VAL A 312 3.21 28.04 -11.38
CA VAL A 312 2.78 28.35 -10.03
C VAL A 312 1.72 29.46 -10.01
N ASP A 313 1.79 30.42 -10.93
CA ASP A 313 0.78 31.49 -11.06
C ASP A 313 -0.59 30.99 -11.53
N LEU A 314 -0.65 29.80 -12.14
CA LEU A 314 -1.89 29.13 -12.51
C LEU A 314 -2.56 28.38 -11.34
N LEU A 315 -2.00 28.43 -10.13
CA LEU A 315 -2.55 27.75 -8.97
C LEU A 315 -3.96 28.25 -8.63
N GLU A 316 -4.95 27.38 -8.79
CA GLU A 316 -6.32 27.68 -8.39
C GLU A 316 -6.48 27.70 -6.85
N PRO A 317 -7.26 28.63 -6.27
CA PRO A 317 -7.46 28.73 -4.82
C PRO A 317 -7.96 27.46 -4.13
N LYS A 318 -8.70 26.60 -4.86
CA LYS A 318 -9.24 25.34 -4.33
C LYS A 318 -8.15 24.34 -3.93
N HIS A 319 -6.97 24.43 -4.55
CA HIS A 319 -5.83 23.55 -4.26
C HIS A 319 -5.00 24.01 -3.05
N ALA A 320 -5.23 25.24 -2.55
CA ALA A 320 -4.43 25.80 -1.47
C ALA A 320 -4.56 25.03 -0.14
N MET A 321 -5.74 24.45 0.14
CA MET A 321 -5.97 23.72 1.39
C MET A 321 -5.11 22.45 1.50
N CYS A 322 -4.78 21.81 0.37
CA CYS A 322 -4.00 20.57 0.31
C CYS A 322 -2.63 20.73 -0.32
N MET A 323 -2.06 21.94 -0.22
CA MET A 323 -0.76 22.25 -0.80
C MET A 323 0.33 21.27 -0.37
N GLN A 324 0.36 20.89 0.92
CA GLN A 324 1.36 19.94 1.40
C GLN A 324 1.26 18.56 0.72
N THR A 325 0.05 18.01 0.55
CA THR A 325 -0.18 16.73 -0.14
C THR A 325 0.19 16.84 -1.63
N ILE A 326 -0.20 17.95 -2.27
CA ILE A 326 0.13 18.22 -3.68
C ILE A 326 1.64 18.31 -3.88
N LEU A 327 2.36 19.07 -3.05
CA LEU A 327 3.81 19.21 -3.16
C LEU A 327 4.54 17.89 -2.87
N ARG A 328 4.04 17.08 -1.93
CA ARG A 328 4.56 15.72 -1.70
C ARG A 328 4.37 14.83 -2.93
N HIS A 329 3.30 15.03 -3.70
CA HIS A 329 3.04 14.32 -4.95
C HIS A 329 4.00 14.69 -6.09
N HIS A 330 4.64 15.86 -6.00
CA HIS A 330 5.68 16.27 -6.94
C HIS A 330 7.06 15.68 -6.59
N ILE A 331 7.17 14.86 -5.54
CA ILE A 331 8.45 14.30 -5.08
C ILE A 331 8.33 12.79 -4.93
N LEU A 332 9.16 12.04 -5.66
CA LEU A 332 9.32 10.58 -5.47
C LEU A 332 10.58 10.31 -4.63
N PRO A 333 10.58 9.31 -3.73
CA PRO A 333 11.73 8.98 -2.89
C PRO A 333 12.86 8.19 -3.61
N HIS A 334 12.80 8.09 -4.95
CA HIS A 334 13.73 7.35 -5.79
C HIS A 334 14.02 8.11 -7.09
N THR A 335 15.08 7.74 -7.82
CA THR A 335 15.44 8.38 -9.11
C THR A 335 14.69 7.73 -10.27
N VAL A 336 13.79 8.47 -10.90
CA VAL A 336 13.00 8.00 -12.05
C VAL A 336 13.37 8.83 -13.27
N CYS A 337 14.17 8.24 -14.15
CA CYS A 337 14.56 8.83 -15.43
C CYS A 337 13.43 8.71 -16.46
N SER A 338 13.37 9.65 -17.40
CA SER A 338 12.38 9.62 -18.48
C SER A 338 12.49 8.35 -19.34
N ALA A 339 13.72 7.82 -19.50
CA ALA A 339 14.01 6.59 -20.23
C ALA A 339 13.38 5.33 -19.60
N ALA A 340 13.01 5.37 -18.32
CA ALA A 340 12.24 4.29 -17.67
C ALA A 340 10.81 4.20 -18.22
N VAL A 341 10.24 5.33 -18.66
CA VAL A 341 8.89 5.42 -19.23
C VAL A 341 8.98 5.13 -20.74
N ARG A 342 8.95 3.86 -21.15
CA ARG A 342 9.06 3.47 -22.57
C ARG A 342 7.71 3.41 -23.28
N SER A 343 6.95 2.34 -23.07
CA SER A 343 5.70 2.06 -23.82
C SER A 343 4.54 1.59 -22.95
N SER A 344 4.82 1.14 -21.72
CA SER A 344 3.81 0.79 -20.73
C SER A 344 3.71 1.88 -19.67
N ARG A 345 2.49 2.10 -19.16
CA ARG A 345 2.26 2.90 -17.96
C ARG A 345 3.09 2.31 -16.81
N ILE A 346 3.97 3.12 -16.24
CA ILE A 346 4.68 2.79 -15.01
C ILE A 346 4.05 3.57 -13.85
N SER A 347 4.28 3.12 -12.62
CA SER A 347 3.74 3.79 -11.44
C SER A 347 4.72 3.70 -10.29
N SER A 348 4.82 4.77 -9.51
CA SER A 348 5.65 4.85 -8.31
C SER A 348 4.87 5.60 -7.23
N THR A 349 5.21 5.36 -5.97
CA THR A 349 4.65 6.11 -4.85
C THR A 349 5.42 7.41 -4.62
N ASP A 350 4.69 8.46 -4.29
CA ASP A 350 5.23 9.76 -3.85
C ASP A 350 5.63 9.74 -2.36
N LEU A 351 6.01 10.90 -1.80
CA LEU A 351 6.30 11.06 -0.36
C LEU A 351 5.08 10.90 0.56
N ALA A 352 3.86 10.85 0.02
CA ALA A 352 2.60 10.70 0.75
C ALA A 352 1.91 9.36 0.43
N GLU A 353 2.65 8.40 -0.13
CA GLU A 353 2.19 7.06 -0.53
C GLU A 353 1.05 7.04 -1.56
N ASN A 354 0.83 8.14 -2.29
CA ASN A 354 -0.05 8.18 -3.44
C ASN A 354 0.68 7.67 -4.68
N TRP A 355 -0.06 6.99 -5.56
CA TRP A 355 0.45 6.56 -6.85
C TRP A 355 0.58 7.72 -7.82
N VAL A 356 1.81 7.97 -8.28
CA VAL A 356 2.11 8.78 -9.46
C VAL A 356 2.17 7.85 -10.66
N HIS A 357 1.33 8.11 -11.64
CA HIS A 357 1.29 7.32 -12.87
C HIS A 357 2.00 8.05 -14.00
N MET A 358 2.87 7.33 -14.70
CA MET A 358 3.69 7.92 -15.76
C MET A 358 3.53 7.10 -17.04
N GLU A 359 3.28 7.77 -18.15
CA GLU A 359 3.11 7.16 -19.46
C GLU A 359 3.80 8.01 -20.53
N ARG A 360 4.26 7.36 -21.60
CA ARG A 360 4.83 8.06 -22.75
C ARG A 360 3.79 8.07 -23.87
N THR A 361 3.45 9.25 -24.36
CA THR A 361 2.53 9.44 -25.48
C THR A 361 3.19 9.07 -26.81
N GLU A 362 2.39 8.94 -27.87
CA GLU A 362 2.89 8.57 -29.20
C GLU A 362 3.90 9.57 -29.77
N ASP A 363 3.81 10.85 -29.38
CA ASP A 363 4.76 11.91 -29.74
C ASP A 363 6.07 11.87 -28.92
N GLY A 364 6.22 10.90 -28.01
CA GLY A 364 7.38 10.72 -27.16
C GLY A 364 7.37 11.55 -25.88
N THR A 365 6.33 12.34 -25.60
CA THR A 365 6.22 13.14 -24.37
C THR A 365 5.91 12.26 -23.15
N VAL A 366 6.52 12.53 -21.99
CA VAL A 366 6.14 11.86 -20.73
C VAL A 366 4.99 12.63 -20.07
N VAL A 367 3.91 11.93 -19.76
CA VAL A 367 2.71 12.46 -19.10
C VAL A 367 2.56 11.79 -17.73
N LEU A 368 2.28 12.62 -16.73
CA LEU A 368 2.04 12.28 -15.34
C LEU A 368 0.54 12.42 -15.05
N ASP A 369 -0.04 11.44 -14.34
CA ASP A 369 -1.44 11.41 -13.89
C ASP A 369 -2.49 11.74 -14.97
N LYS A 370 -2.17 11.37 -16.22
CA LYS A 370 -2.95 11.53 -17.46
C LYS A 370 -2.97 12.94 -18.07
N ASN A 371 -2.58 13.98 -17.35
CA ASN A 371 -2.77 15.36 -17.82
C ASN A 371 -1.60 16.33 -17.61
N VAL A 372 -0.58 15.98 -16.83
CA VAL A 372 0.58 16.84 -16.58
C VAL A 372 1.73 16.40 -17.46
N LYS A 373 2.26 17.26 -18.32
CA LYS A 373 3.35 16.92 -19.23
C LYS A 373 4.69 17.31 -18.62
N VAL A 374 5.68 16.44 -18.80
CA VAL A 374 7.09 16.77 -18.56
C VAL A 374 7.59 17.59 -19.74
N THR A 375 7.92 18.85 -19.49
CA THR A 375 8.40 19.81 -20.52
C THR A 375 9.91 19.78 -20.68
N GLU A 376 10.63 19.50 -19.59
CA GLU A 376 12.07 19.25 -19.61
C GLU A 376 12.37 18.06 -18.71
N SER A 377 13.04 17.05 -19.25
CA SER A 377 13.35 15.83 -18.51
C SER A 377 14.82 15.71 -18.14
N ASP A 378 15.09 14.86 -17.16
CA ASP A 378 16.42 14.32 -16.84
C ASP A 378 17.46 15.38 -16.44
N LYS A 379 17.05 16.44 -15.71
CA LYS A 379 17.99 17.39 -15.10
C LYS A 379 18.66 16.73 -13.89
N MET A 380 19.80 16.09 -14.15
CA MET A 380 20.52 15.32 -13.15
C MET A 380 21.05 16.19 -12.01
N ALA A 381 20.90 15.68 -10.78
CA ALA A 381 21.44 16.25 -9.57
C ALA A 381 22.32 15.22 -8.81
N THR A 382 23.20 15.72 -7.95
CA THR A 382 24.09 14.86 -7.13
C THR A 382 23.29 13.93 -6.22
N ASN A 383 22.09 14.33 -5.81
CA ASN A 383 21.15 13.58 -4.97
C ASN A 383 19.80 13.29 -5.67
N GLY A 384 19.78 13.13 -6.99
CA GLY A 384 18.57 12.67 -7.69
C GLY A 384 18.40 13.20 -9.11
N VAL A 385 17.15 13.43 -9.52
CA VAL A 385 16.79 13.99 -10.82
C VAL A 385 15.64 14.98 -10.70
N LEU A 386 15.70 16.06 -11.47
CA LEU A 386 14.62 17.04 -11.60
C LEU A 386 14.01 16.95 -13.00
N HIS A 387 12.69 16.98 -13.07
CA HIS A 387 11.92 17.13 -14.31
C HIS A 387 11.06 18.37 -14.19
N VAL A 388 10.99 19.19 -15.22
CA VAL A 388 10.09 20.34 -15.27
C VAL A 388 8.76 19.90 -15.83
N VAL A 389 7.66 20.33 -15.19
CA VAL A 389 6.29 19.95 -15.57
C VAL A 389 5.44 21.17 -15.88
N ASP A 390 4.42 20.98 -16.71
CA ASP A 390 3.51 22.05 -17.15
C ASP A 390 2.32 22.29 -16.22
N GLY A 391 2.21 21.62 -15.08
CA GLY A 391 1.09 21.83 -14.17
C GLY A 391 1.21 21.05 -12.87
N PHE A 392 0.39 21.43 -11.89
CA PHE A 392 0.35 20.76 -10.59
C PHE A 392 -0.15 19.31 -10.75
N MET A 393 0.64 18.36 -10.24
CA MET A 393 0.23 16.99 -10.02
C MET A 393 -0.70 16.93 -8.79
N VAL A 394 -1.99 16.74 -9.01
CA VAL A 394 -3.01 16.70 -7.94
C VAL A 394 -3.46 15.26 -7.71
N PRO A 395 -2.99 14.58 -6.64
CA PRO A 395 -3.39 13.21 -6.35
C PRO A 395 -4.88 13.17 -6.00
N SER A 396 -5.50 11.99 -6.11
CA SER A 396 -6.89 11.79 -5.69
C SER A 396 -7.14 12.25 -4.26
N SER A 397 -6.19 11.99 -3.36
CA SER A 397 -6.23 12.38 -1.94
C SER A 397 -6.19 13.88 -1.67
N ALA A 398 -5.81 14.71 -2.66
CA ALA A 398 -5.81 16.17 -2.53
C ALA A 398 -7.03 16.83 -3.19
N ARG A 399 -8.00 16.05 -3.69
CA ARG A 399 -9.22 16.57 -4.33
C ARG A 399 -10.25 16.96 -3.29
N SER A 400 -11.07 17.96 -3.59
CA SER A 400 -12.20 18.29 -2.73
C SER A 400 -13.20 17.13 -2.72
N ALA A 401 -14.07 17.08 -1.71
CA ALA A 401 -15.12 16.07 -1.66
C ALA A 401 -16.05 16.21 -2.86
N THR A 402 -16.41 17.45 -3.25
CA THR A 402 -17.25 17.70 -4.42
C THR A 402 -16.63 17.23 -5.73
N ASP A 403 -15.32 17.42 -5.91
CA ASP A 403 -14.58 16.93 -7.10
C ASP A 403 -14.56 15.39 -7.14
N LEU A 404 -14.39 14.73 -5.98
CA LEU A 404 -14.44 13.27 -5.88
C LEU A 404 -15.84 12.74 -6.25
N LEU A 405 -16.91 13.35 -5.74
CA LEU A 405 -18.29 12.96 -6.06
C LEU A 405 -18.57 13.07 -7.56
N GLN A 406 -18.10 14.15 -8.20
CA GLN A 406 -18.26 14.35 -9.64
C GLN A 406 -17.56 13.25 -10.46
N GLN A 407 -16.37 12.81 -10.03
CA GLN A 407 -15.56 11.81 -10.74
C GLN A 407 -16.04 10.38 -10.52
N THR A 408 -16.65 10.13 -9.37
CA THR A 408 -17.22 8.82 -8.99
C THR A 408 -18.68 8.67 -9.41
N ASN A 409 -19.22 9.64 -10.18
CA ASN A 409 -20.60 9.68 -10.66
C ASN A 409 -21.69 9.76 -9.57
N HIS A 410 -21.38 10.35 -8.41
CA HIS A 410 -22.36 10.66 -7.35
C HIS A 410 -23.03 12.03 -7.57
N THR A 411 -23.53 12.24 -8.79
CA THR A 411 -23.99 13.54 -9.25
C THR A 411 -25.30 13.99 -8.59
N ARG A 412 -26.20 13.05 -8.27
CA ARG A 412 -27.46 13.37 -7.58
C ARG A 412 -27.20 13.81 -6.14
N PHE A 413 -26.32 13.11 -5.42
CA PHE A 413 -25.94 13.53 -4.07
C PHE A 413 -25.23 14.88 -4.07
N LEU A 414 -24.33 15.13 -5.03
CA LEU A 414 -23.69 16.43 -5.21
C LEU A 414 -24.71 17.56 -5.44
N ALA A 415 -25.76 17.31 -6.22
CA ALA A 415 -26.84 18.27 -6.44
C ALA A 415 -27.65 18.57 -5.16
N LEU A 416 -27.84 17.58 -4.29
CA LEU A 416 -28.49 17.78 -2.98
C LEU A 416 -27.64 18.62 -2.03
N LEU A 417 -26.32 18.40 -2.00
CA LEU A 417 -25.38 19.27 -1.26
C LEU A 417 -25.42 20.71 -1.77
N GLU A 418 -25.58 20.90 -3.09
CA GLU A 418 -25.75 22.23 -3.69
C GLU A 418 -27.08 22.88 -3.26
N LYS A 419 -28.18 22.14 -3.38
CA LYS A 419 -29.53 22.57 -2.99
C LYS A 419 -29.59 22.99 -1.51
N ALA A 420 -28.88 22.28 -0.64
CA ALA A 420 -28.79 22.60 0.79
C ALA A 420 -27.70 23.62 1.15
N ASN A 421 -26.97 24.16 0.16
CA ASN A 421 -25.85 25.10 0.34
C ASN A 421 -24.72 24.55 1.25
N LEU A 422 -24.45 23.25 1.16
CA LEU A 422 -23.44 22.53 1.96
C LEU A 422 -22.13 22.27 1.22
N LYS A 423 -21.99 22.56 -0.08
CA LYS A 423 -20.73 22.35 -0.83
C LYS A 423 -19.51 22.96 -0.14
N LYS A 424 -19.64 24.21 0.34
CA LYS A 424 -18.57 24.90 1.06
C LYS A 424 -18.26 24.26 2.42
N GLU A 425 -19.27 23.75 3.10
CA GLU A 425 -19.10 23.05 4.37
C GLU A 425 -18.28 21.77 4.14
N VAL A 426 -18.65 20.94 3.17
CA VAL A 426 -17.93 19.70 2.88
C VAL A 426 -16.51 19.98 2.36
N ASP A 427 -16.30 20.97 1.50
CA ASP A 427 -14.98 21.21 0.89
C ASP A 427 -14.01 22.00 1.77
N LYS A 428 -14.50 22.74 2.78
CA LYS A 428 -13.65 23.63 3.60
C LYS A 428 -13.59 23.27 5.07
N SER A 429 -14.50 22.44 5.56
CA SER A 429 -14.45 22.05 6.97
C SER A 429 -13.19 21.24 7.26
N PRO A 430 -12.49 21.52 8.36
CA PRO A 430 -11.34 20.74 8.74
C PRO A 430 -11.82 19.35 9.15
N GLU A 431 -11.10 18.33 8.68
CA GLU A 431 -11.21 16.93 9.14
C GLU A 431 -12.64 16.39 9.11
N ILE A 432 -13.05 15.83 7.97
CA ILE A 432 -14.38 15.24 7.82
C ILE A 432 -14.31 13.82 7.29
N THR A 433 -15.39 13.08 7.56
CA THR A 433 -15.69 11.82 6.89
C THR A 433 -17.08 11.92 6.29
N LEU A 434 -17.17 11.84 4.97
CA LEU A 434 -18.42 11.97 4.22
C LEU A 434 -18.99 10.59 3.91
N PHE A 435 -20.21 10.32 4.35
CA PHE A 435 -20.96 9.13 3.95
C PHE A 435 -21.84 9.44 2.75
N VAL A 436 -21.53 8.85 1.61
CA VAL A 436 -22.12 9.17 0.31
C VAL A 436 -23.09 8.06 -0.09
N PRO A 437 -24.41 8.31 -0.10
CA PRO A 437 -25.35 7.29 -0.55
C PRO A 437 -25.21 7.02 -2.05
N VAL A 438 -25.41 5.77 -2.44
CA VAL A 438 -25.50 5.39 -3.86
C VAL A 438 -26.60 6.21 -4.55
N ASP A 439 -26.29 6.75 -5.74
CA ASP A 439 -27.20 7.62 -6.49
C ASP A 439 -28.56 6.95 -6.78
N SER A 440 -28.60 5.61 -6.90
CA SER A 440 -29.83 4.85 -7.17
C SER A 440 -30.84 4.80 -6.01
N ARG A 441 -30.50 5.30 -4.81
CA ARG A 441 -31.34 5.22 -3.60
C ARG A 441 -31.70 6.59 -3.00
N LEU A 442 -31.63 7.65 -3.81
CA LEU A 442 -31.82 9.04 -3.34
C LEU A 442 -33.26 9.57 -3.48
N ASP A 443 -34.18 8.81 -4.05
CA ASP A 443 -35.53 9.29 -4.41
C ASP A 443 -36.30 9.89 -3.21
N ASP A 444 -36.13 9.35 -2.01
CA ASP A 444 -36.77 9.88 -0.80
C ASP A 444 -36.05 11.11 -0.25
N LEU A 445 -34.73 11.16 -0.36
CA LEU A 445 -33.92 12.31 0.06
C LEU A 445 -34.20 13.52 -0.83
N GLU A 446 -34.44 13.32 -2.13
CA GLU A 446 -34.77 14.37 -3.08
C GLU A 446 -36.11 15.07 -2.84
N LYS A 447 -37.02 14.40 -2.13
CA LYS A 447 -38.32 14.97 -1.74
C LYS A 447 -38.20 15.94 -0.56
N LEU A 448 -37.10 15.92 0.18
CA LEU A 448 -36.87 16.83 1.29
C LEU A 448 -36.50 18.24 0.79
N GLU A 449 -36.90 19.23 1.57
CA GLU A 449 -36.69 20.65 1.30
C GLU A 449 -36.24 21.38 2.57
N GLY A 450 -35.63 22.55 2.41
CA GLY A 450 -35.28 23.43 3.53
C GLY A 450 -34.39 22.78 4.59
N ASP A 451 -34.75 22.97 5.85
CA ASP A 451 -33.97 22.50 7.00
C ASP A 451 -33.97 20.97 7.12
N ASP A 452 -35.04 20.28 6.70
CA ASP A 452 -35.11 18.81 6.75
C ASP A 452 -34.05 18.18 5.85
N LEU A 453 -33.92 18.70 4.61
CA LEU A 453 -32.87 18.25 3.69
C LEU A 453 -31.49 18.56 4.27
N LYS A 454 -31.28 19.79 4.74
CA LYS A 454 -29.99 20.24 5.26
C LYS A 454 -29.54 19.41 6.46
N ASN A 455 -30.39 19.20 7.45
CA ASN A 455 -30.08 18.42 8.65
C ASN A 455 -29.82 16.96 8.30
N THR A 456 -30.61 16.38 7.39
CA THR A 456 -30.37 15.02 6.89
C THR A 456 -28.99 14.90 6.23
N LEU A 457 -28.58 15.87 5.41
CA LEU A 457 -27.25 15.87 4.80
C LEU A 457 -26.12 16.13 5.80
N LEU A 458 -26.33 16.95 6.84
CA LEU A 458 -25.37 17.14 7.92
C LEU A 458 -25.12 15.84 8.71
N PHE A 459 -26.15 15.00 8.87
CA PHE A 459 -26.00 13.67 9.45
C PHE A 459 -25.16 12.72 8.60
N HIS A 460 -24.91 13.02 7.32
CA HIS A 460 -23.98 12.26 6.47
C HIS A 460 -22.52 12.73 6.58
N ILE A 461 -22.24 13.75 7.41
CA ILE A 461 -20.90 14.32 7.57
C ILE A 461 -20.45 14.08 9.01
N ALA A 462 -19.47 13.20 9.20
CA ALA A 462 -18.83 12.99 10.50
C ALA A 462 -17.68 13.99 10.73
N ASP A 463 -17.52 14.40 11.99
CA ASP A 463 -16.51 15.34 12.50
C ASP A 463 -15.24 14.55 12.86
N GLY A 464 -14.27 14.52 11.94
CA GLY A 464 -13.01 13.76 12.05
C GLY A 464 -12.66 12.98 10.78
N LYS A 465 -11.39 12.57 10.67
CA LYS A 465 -10.89 11.71 9.58
C LYS A 465 -10.93 10.24 10.02
N PHE A 466 -11.86 9.47 9.48
CA PHE A 466 -12.05 8.07 9.81
C PHE A 466 -11.94 7.26 8.52
N ASP A 467 -10.84 6.54 8.36
CA ASP A 467 -10.73 5.46 7.37
C ASP A 467 -11.40 4.18 7.92
N SER A 468 -11.49 3.17 7.06
CA SER A 468 -12.08 1.87 7.39
C SER A 468 -11.42 1.20 8.60
N ASP A 469 -10.12 1.40 8.81
CA ASP A 469 -9.37 0.89 9.97
C ASP A 469 -9.86 1.47 11.31
N TYR A 470 -10.41 2.69 11.32
CA TYR A 470 -11.01 3.29 12.50
C TYR A 470 -12.46 2.83 12.75
N LEU A 471 -13.13 2.28 11.73
CA LEU A 471 -14.55 1.94 11.77
C LEU A 471 -14.81 0.61 12.48
N ASP A 472 -14.50 0.56 13.78
CA ASP A 472 -14.72 -0.59 14.65
C ASP A 472 -16.14 -0.71 15.19
N ASN A 473 -16.51 -1.92 15.64
CA ASN A 473 -17.83 -2.21 16.17
C ASN A 473 -18.14 -1.38 17.43
N GLY A 474 -19.28 -0.69 17.43
CA GLY A 474 -19.74 0.11 18.56
C GLY A 474 -19.15 1.53 18.62
N VAL A 475 -18.28 1.91 17.67
CA VAL A 475 -17.81 3.29 17.54
C VAL A 475 -19.00 4.21 17.25
N MET A 476 -19.06 5.34 17.95
CA MET A 476 -20.10 6.36 17.76
C MET A 476 -19.45 7.64 17.22
N LEU A 477 -19.62 7.90 15.93
CA LEU A 477 -19.05 9.06 15.25
C LEU A 477 -19.93 10.27 15.49
N LYS A 478 -19.33 11.37 15.95
CA LYS A 478 -20.03 12.66 16.05
C LYS A 478 -20.26 13.20 14.64
N THR A 479 -21.47 13.68 14.36
CA THR A 479 -21.79 14.30 13.08
C THR A 479 -21.70 15.82 13.14
N LYS A 480 -21.76 16.47 11.97
CA LYS A 480 -21.97 17.93 11.88
C LYS A 480 -23.40 18.33 12.21
N ASP A 481 -24.33 17.38 12.32
CA ASP A 481 -25.62 17.60 12.95
C ASP A 481 -25.42 17.58 14.48
N HIS A 482 -25.80 18.67 15.15
CA HIS A 482 -25.24 19.06 16.46
C HIS A 482 -25.51 18.08 17.61
N ASP A 483 -26.50 17.19 17.48
CA ASP A 483 -26.96 16.30 18.56
C ASP A 483 -26.90 14.80 18.19
N GLU A 484 -26.69 14.47 16.92
CA GLU A 484 -26.82 13.10 16.41
C GLU A 484 -25.47 12.43 16.15
N LYS A 485 -25.41 11.12 16.38
CA LYS A 485 -24.21 10.30 16.21
C LYS A 485 -24.47 9.14 15.24
N ILE A 486 -23.50 8.84 14.40
CA ILE A 486 -23.50 7.65 13.54
C ILE A 486 -22.90 6.49 14.32
N ARG A 487 -23.67 5.41 14.47
CA ARG A 487 -23.16 4.16 15.01
C ARG A 487 -22.47 3.35 13.92
N VAL A 488 -21.28 2.87 14.22
CA VAL A 488 -20.54 1.92 13.40
C VAL A 488 -20.81 0.51 13.92
N THR A 489 -21.00 -0.42 13.00
CA THR A 489 -21.11 -1.84 13.26
C THR A 489 -20.19 -2.59 12.30
N ALA A 490 -19.33 -3.41 12.87
CA ALA A 490 -18.33 -4.16 12.16
C ALA A 490 -18.33 -5.58 12.70
N LYS A 491 -18.41 -6.57 11.81
CA LYS A 491 -18.23 -7.97 12.22
C LYS A 491 -17.44 -8.73 11.18
N ALA A 492 -16.31 -9.26 11.64
CA ALA A 492 -15.57 -10.30 10.94
C ALA A 492 -16.33 -11.62 11.09
N ASN A 493 -16.71 -12.24 9.98
CA ASN A 493 -17.12 -13.64 9.99
C ASN A 493 -15.85 -14.51 10.04
N VAL A 494 -15.84 -15.57 10.85
CA VAL A 494 -14.69 -16.49 10.97
C VAL A 494 -14.28 -17.03 9.60
N LEU A 495 -15.25 -17.42 8.77
CA LEU A 495 -14.99 -17.91 7.42
C LEU A 495 -14.37 -16.81 6.53
N SER A 496 -14.91 -15.59 6.58
CA SER A 496 -14.40 -14.44 5.83
C SER A 496 -12.98 -14.08 6.26
N ALA A 497 -12.69 -14.07 7.57
CA ALA A 497 -11.37 -13.82 8.10
C ALA A 497 -10.35 -14.88 7.65
N LEU A 498 -10.73 -16.16 7.62
CA LEU A 498 -9.90 -17.25 7.08
C LEU A 498 -9.64 -17.11 5.57
N MET A 499 -10.60 -16.57 4.83
CA MET A 499 -10.48 -16.32 3.39
C MET A 499 -9.81 -14.97 3.07
N GLY A 500 -9.35 -14.22 4.09
CA GLY A 500 -8.77 -12.89 3.92
C GLY A 500 -9.75 -11.83 3.39
N GLN A 501 -11.06 -12.03 3.61
CA GLN A 501 -12.10 -11.05 3.30
C GLN A 501 -12.28 -10.06 4.46
N ASP A 502 -12.43 -8.78 4.11
CA ASP A 502 -12.66 -7.72 5.07
C ASP A 502 -13.97 -7.91 5.85
N SER A 503 -13.99 -7.37 7.06
CA SER A 503 -15.21 -7.30 7.87
C SER A 503 -16.29 -6.55 7.11
N SER A 504 -17.51 -7.07 7.13
CA SER A 504 -18.66 -6.28 6.72
C SER A 504 -18.74 -5.04 7.62
N LEU A 505 -18.66 -3.85 7.03
CA LEU A 505 -18.79 -2.58 7.72
C LEU A 505 -20.14 -1.95 7.41
N SER A 506 -20.80 -1.42 8.44
CA SER A 506 -22.05 -0.69 8.26
C SER A 506 -22.17 0.45 9.24
N VAL A 507 -22.77 1.55 8.79
CA VAL A 507 -23.02 2.75 9.58
C VAL A 507 -24.52 2.97 9.68
N GLN A 508 -25.08 3.10 10.89
CA GLN A 508 -26.53 3.11 11.09
C GLN A 508 -27.26 1.92 10.44
N CYS A 509 -26.64 0.73 10.46
CA CYS A 509 -27.07 -0.47 9.72
C CYS A 509 -27.24 -0.26 8.21
N VAL A 510 -26.53 0.71 7.65
CA VAL A 510 -26.38 0.90 6.22
C VAL A 510 -25.01 0.36 5.80
N PRO A 511 -24.96 -0.72 5.00
CA PRO A 511 -23.72 -1.26 4.48
C PRO A 511 -22.87 -0.21 3.76
N LEU A 512 -21.58 -0.22 4.06
CA LEU A 512 -20.56 0.47 3.28
C LEU A 512 -20.24 -0.39 2.05
N THR A 513 -20.29 0.23 0.88
CA THR A 513 -20.13 -0.44 -0.43
C THR A 513 -18.78 -0.13 -1.08
N ARG A 514 -18.22 1.05 -0.79
CA ARG A 514 -16.83 1.41 -1.04
C ARG A 514 -16.32 2.23 0.12
N VAL A 515 -15.06 2.01 0.50
CA VAL A 515 -14.43 2.68 1.63
C VAL A 515 -13.15 3.40 1.20
N ASP A 516 -12.69 4.31 2.04
CA ASP A 516 -11.39 4.99 1.95
C ASP A 516 -11.20 5.84 0.69
N GLY A 517 -12.29 6.46 0.21
CA GLY A 517 -12.22 7.51 -0.79
C GLY A 517 -11.49 8.73 -0.22
N ARG A 518 -10.17 8.83 -0.43
CA ARG A 518 -9.37 9.93 0.11
C ARG A 518 -9.78 11.27 -0.50
N ILE A 519 -10.01 12.26 0.35
CA ILE A 519 -10.29 13.66 -0.01
C ILE A 519 -9.35 14.57 0.77
N CYS A 520 -9.20 15.81 0.30
CA CYS A 520 -8.27 16.79 0.82
C CYS A 520 -8.33 16.93 2.36
N ASN A 521 -9.54 16.97 2.90
CA ASN A 521 -9.82 17.17 4.31
C ASN A 521 -10.25 15.89 5.05
N GLY A 522 -10.09 14.69 4.48
CA GLY A 522 -10.39 13.42 5.15
C GLY A 522 -10.79 12.29 4.22
N TYR A 523 -11.93 11.65 4.49
CA TYR A 523 -12.38 10.46 3.76
C TYR A 523 -13.83 10.56 3.28
N ALA A 524 -14.14 9.80 2.24
CA ALA A 524 -15.49 9.59 1.75
C ALA A 524 -15.74 8.08 1.63
N HIS A 525 -16.84 7.62 2.22
CA HIS A 525 -17.27 6.23 2.14
C HIS A 525 -18.64 6.14 1.47
N GLU A 526 -18.80 5.23 0.51
CA GLU A 526 -20.06 5.01 -0.21
C GLU A 526 -20.98 4.10 0.62
N VAL A 527 -22.18 4.55 0.93
CA VAL A 527 -23.20 3.82 1.69
C VAL A 527 -24.35 3.36 0.80
N SER A 528 -24.88 2.18 1.04
CA SER A 528 -25.89 1.54 0.17
C SER A 528 -27.25 2.26 0.11
N LYS A 529 -27.55 3.19 1.02
CA LYS A 529 -28.77 4.03 1.05
C LYS A 529 -28.54 5.26 1.96
N PRO A 530 -29.41 6.30 1.91
CA PRO A 530 -29.31 7.44 2.82
C PRO A 530 -29.33 7.02 4.29
N LEU A 531 -28.48 7.66 5.09
CA LEU A 531 -28.45 7.51 6.54
C LEU A 531 -29.63 8.26 7.17
N THR A 532 -30.24 7.64 8.16
CA THR A 532 -31.35 8.22 8.92
C THR A 532 -30.99 8.25 10.41
N PRO A 533 -31.15 9.40 11.10
CA PRO A 533 -30.96 9.46 12.55
C PRO A 533 -32.04 8.67 13.26
N ALA A 534 -31.74 8.21 14.47
CA ALA A 534 -32.68 7.43 15.28
C ALA A 534 -33.52 8.37 16.15
N SER A 535 -34.85 8.34 16.00
CA SER A 535 -35.73 9.27 16.72
C SER A 535 -36.25 8.74 18.06
N SER A 536 -36.20 7.42 18.29
CA SER A 536 -36.77 6.78 19.49
C SER A 536 -35.75 5.88 20.19
N THR A 537 -35.94 5.64 21.49
CA THR A 537 -35.20 4.59 22.21
C THR A 537 -35.80 3.22 21.96
N VAL A 538 -35.07 2.15 22.30
CA VAL A 538 -35.56 0.77 22.19
C VAL A 538 -36.86 0.60 22.96
N LEU A 539 -36.92 1.12 24.18
CA LEU A 539 -38.12 1.09 25.01
C LEU A 539 -39.30 1.83 24.37
N GLU A 540 -39.07 3.03 23.83
CA GLU A 540 -40.12 3.81 23.17
C GLU A 540 -40.68 3.10 21.93
N VAL A 541 -39.84 2.40 21.16
CA VAL A 541 -40.29 1.61 20.00
C VAL A 541 -41.18 0.45 20.46
N ILE A 542 -40.78 -0.29 21.49
CA ILE A 542 -41.59 -1.39 22.07
C ILE A 542 -42.92 -0.87 22.58
N GLU A 543 -42.93 0.29 23.24
CA GLU A 543 -44.14 0.86 23.84
C GLU A 543 -45.19 1.33 22.83
N LYS A 544 -44.73 1.83 21.67
CA LYS A 544 -45.56 2.42 20.60
C LYS A 544 -46.07 1.38 19.60
N ASP A 545 -45.32 0.31 19.35
CA ASP A 545 -45.67 -0.67 18.32
C ASP A 545 -46.63 -1.74 18.86
N SER A 546 -47.82 -1.82 18.25
CA SER A 546 -48.87 -2.78 18.61
C SER A 546 -48.49 -4.26 18.47
N ARG A 547 -47.40 -4.57 17.76
CA ARG A 547 -46.89 -5.94 17.60
C ARG A 547 -46.22 -6.48 18.86
N PHE A 548 -45.88 -5.62 19.82
CA PHE A 548 -45.11 -5.98 21.01
C PHE A 548 -45.91 -5.89 22.32
N THR A 549 -47.25 -5.96 22.29
CA THR A 549 -48.05 -5.81 23.52
C THR A 549 -47.69 -6.82 24.60
N PHE A 550 -47.48 -8.10 24.26
CA PHE A 550 -47.06 -9.09 25.25
C PHE A 550 -45.63 -8.82 25.75
N LEU A 551 -44.71 -8.49 24.84
CA LEU A 551 -43.32 -8.17 25.17
C LEU A 551 -43.23 -6.96 26.11
N LYS A 552 -44.02 -5.93 25.84
CA LYS A 552 -44.18 -4.73 26.67
C LYS A 552 -44.66 -5.07 28.08
N ASP A 553 -45.70 -5.89 28.19
CA ASP A 553 -46.24 -6.31 29.49
C ASP A 553 -45.25 -7.18 30.28
N ALA A 554 -44.53 -8.08 29.60
CA ALA A 554 -43.48 -8.91 30.18
C ALA A 554 -42.29 -8.07 30.68
N LEU A 555 -41.92 -7.01 29.96
CA LEU A 555 -40.82 -6.11 30.33
C LEU A 555 -41.15 -5.33 31.62
N LYS A 556 -42.42 -4.99 31.86
CA LYS A 556 -42.84 -4.15 32.98
C LYS A 556 -42.43 -4.71 34.35
N GLY A 557 -41.69 -3.93 35.14
CA GLY A 557 -41.21 -4.26 36.48
C GLY A 557 -40.02 -5.23 36.50
N THR A 558 -39.34 -5.44 35.38
CA THR A 558 -38.12 -6.25 35.30
C THR A 558 -36.87 -5.39 35.48
N LYS A 559 -35.74 -6.01 35.84
CA LYS A 559 -34.46 -5.31 35.96
C LYS A 559 -33.96 -4.80 34.60
N LEU A 560 -34.28 -5.51 33.53
CA LEU A 560 -33.99 -5.05 32.18
C LEU A 560 -34.74 -3.76 31.83
N GLU A 561 -36.01 -3.60 32.22
CA GLU A 561 -36.73 -2.35 32.00
C GLU A 561 -36.07 -1.17 32.71
N GLU A 562 -35.66 -1.37 33.97
CA GLU A 562 -34.92 -0.35 34.73
C GLU A 562 -33.61 0.01 34.05
N GLN A 563 -32.87 -0.99 33.56
CA GLN A 563 -31.59 -0.82 32.85
C GLN A 563 -31.75 -0.09 31.51
N LEU A 564 -32.84 -0.33 30.77
CA LEU A 564 -33.17 0.40 29.53
C LEU A 564 -33.58 1.85 29.83
N LYS A 565 -34.30 2.09 30.92
CA LYS A 565 -34.71 3.44 31.34
C LYS A 565 -33.54 4.29 31.82
N SER A 566 -32.59 3.69 32.54
CA SER A 566 -31.42 4.41 33.05
C SER A 566 -30.37 4.68 31.97
N GLY A 567 -30.40 3.94 30.86
CA GLY A 567 -29.39 4.00 29.80
C GLY A 567 -28.11 3.22 30.13
N ASP A 568 -28.08 2.50 31.25
CA ASP A 568 -26.93 1.71 31.71
C ASP A 568 -26.71 0.43 30.88
N ALA A 569 -27.62 0.12 29.96
CA ALA A 569 -27.49 -1.02 29.05
C ALA A 569 -26.36 -0.86 28.02
N GLY A 570 -25.85 0.37 27.82
CA GLY A 570 -25.01 0.67 26.67
C GLY A 570 -25.78 0.47 25.37
N THR A 571 -25.07 0.27 24.25
CA THR A 571 -25.73 -0.03 22.98
C THR A 571 -26.06 -1.52 22.90
N ILE A 572 -27.34 -1.85 22.74
CA ILE A 572 -27.79 -3.25 22.67
C ILE A 572 -28.40 -3.61 21.31
N THR A 573 -28.52 -4.91 21.04
CA THR A 573 -29.41 -5.42 19.97
C THR A 573 -30.53 -6.25 20.59
N LEU A 574 -31.78 -5.81 20.44
CA LEU A 574 -32.96 -6.53 20.90
C LEU A 574 -33.52 -7.40 19.76
N LEU A 575 -33.55 -8.71 19.97
CA LEU A 575 -34.27 -9.66 19.14
C LEU A 575 -35.72 -9.72 19.65
N ALA A 576 -36.59 -8.84 19.15
CA ALA A 576 -37.94 -8.62 19.65
C ALA A 576 -38.95 -9.62 19.05
N PRO A 577 -39.49 -10.57 19.83
CA PRO A 577 -40.56 -11.45 19.35
C PRO A 577 -41.85 -10.65 19.18
N SER A 578 -42.53 -10.87 18.06
CA SER A 578 -43.88 -10.34 17.85
C SER A 578 -44.92 -11.08 18.71
N ASN A 579 -46.11 -10.50 18.89
CA ASN A 579 -47.25 -11.17 19.52
C ASN A 579 -47.58 -12.55 18.90
N GLU A 580 -47.37 -12.71 17.59
CA GLU A 580 -47.58 -13.99 16.91
C GLU A 580 -46.57 -15.05 17.33
N SER A 581 -45.34 -14.65 17.64
CA SER A 581 -44.25 -15.54 18.05
C SER A 581 -44.57 -16.25 19.38
N PHE A 582 -45.38 -15.64 20.24
CA PHE A 582 -45.77 -16.22 21.53
C PHE A 582 -46.89 -17.27 21.46
N LYS A 583 -47.65 -17.33 20.35
CA LYS A 583 -48.80 -18.26 20.22
C LYS A 583 -48.39 -19.74 20.25
N ASN A 584 -47.16 -20.04 19.88
CA ASN A 584 -46.65 -21.41 19.85
C ASN A 584 -46.06 -21.87 21.19
N LEU A 585 -46.02 -21.00 22.21
CA LEU A 585 -45.60 -21.37 23.55
C LEU A 585 -46.75 -22.01 24.33
N ASN A 586 -46.41 -22.93 25.25
CA ASN A 586 -47.41 -23.52 26.13
C ASN A 586 -47.96 -22.48 27.13
N ALA A 587 -49.20 -22.70 27.58
CA ALA A 587 -49.89 -21.77 28.48
C ALA A 587 -49.12 -21.53 29.79
N ASP A 588 -48.53 -22.59 30.35
CA ASP A 588 -47.76 -22.51 31.61
C ASP A 588 -46.54 -21.58 31.49
N THR A 589 -45.82 -21.61 30.35
CA THR A 589 -44.67 -20.71 30.13
C THR A 589 -45.12 -19.28 29.94
N LEU A 590 -46.23 -19.06 29.21
CA LEU A 590 -46.80 -17.72 29.03
C LEU A 590 -47.25 -17.12 30.37
N GLU A 591 -47.95 -17.90 31.20
CA GLU A 591 -48.37 -17.48 32.54
C GLU A 591 -47.16 -17.17 33.43
N ARG A 592 -46.13 -18.02 33.39
CA ARG A 592 -44.89 -17.81 34.15
C ARG A 592 -44.17 -16.53 33.73
N ILE A 593 -44.02 -16.26 32.43
CA ILE A 593 -43.42 -15.01 31.94
C ILE A 593 -44.28 -13.79 32.34
N ALA A 594 -45.60 -13.91 32.34
CA ALA A 594 -46.49 -12.82 32.69
C ALA A 594 -46.48 -12.48 34.20
N THR A 595 -46.34 -13.48 35.06
CA THR A 595 -46.54 -13.34 36.52
C THR A 595 -45.24 -13.27 37.32
N ASP A 596 -44.20 -14.00 36.93
CA ASP A 596 -42.91 -14.06 37.62
C ASP A 596 -41.90 -13.10 36.97
N LYS A 597 -41.55 -12.03 37.69
CA LYS A 597 -40.64 -10.99 37.18
C LYS A 597 -39.20 -11.45 37.03
N GLU A 598 -38.75 -12.44 37.80
CA GLU A 598 -37.41 -13.00 37.63
C GLU A 598 -37.35 -13.92 36.42
N ALA A 599 -38.40 -14.71 36.20
CA ALA A 599 -38.54 -15.50 34.98
C ALA A 599 -38.64 -14.62 33.73
N ALA A 600 -39.42 -13.54 33.79
CA ALA A 600 -39.53 -12.56 32.71
C ALA A 600 -38.18 -11.88 32.42
N ASP A 601 -37.46 -11.41 33.44
CA ASP A 601 -36.14 -10.79 33.26
C ASP A 601 -35.15 -11.77 32.62
N SER A 602 -35.09 -13.02 33.11
CA SER A 602 -34.22 -14.05 32.53
C SER A 602 -34.58 -14.38 31.08
N PHE A 603 -35.87 -14.39 30.75
CA PHE A 603 -36.38 -14.62 29.40
C PHE A 603 -35.97 -13.48 28.46
N LEU A 604 -36.20 -12.23 28.86
CA LEU A 604 -35.90 -11.06 28.05
C LEU A 604 -34.40 -10.90 27.82
N ARG A 605 -33.56 -11.17 28.83
CA ARG A 605 -32.09 -11.15 28.69
C ARG A 605 -31.55 -12.17 27.69
N ALA A 606 -32.28 -13.25 27.42
CA ALA A 606 -31.90 -14.18 26.35
C ALA A 606 -32.14 -13.62 24.94
N HIS A 607 -32.94 -12.57 24.81
CA HIS A 607 -33.28 -11.90 23.55
C HIS A 607 -32.48 -10.62 23.32
N VAL A 608 -31.62 -10.21 24.25
CA VAL A 608 -30.79 -9.01 24.11
C VAL A 608 -29.35 -9.42 23.90
N LEU A 609 -28.76 -9.02 22.79
CA LEU A 609 -27.34 -9.20 22.49
C LEU A 609 -26.52 -8.11 23.18
N ASN A 610 -25.30 -8.48 23.60
CA ASN A 610 -24.35 -7.56 24.23
C ASN A 610 -23.82 -6.49 23.26
N ASP A 611 -23.78 -6.82 21.97
CA ASP A 611 -23.19 -5.98 20.93
C ASP A 611 -24.27 -5.42 20.01
N ALA A 612 -24.03 -4.21 19.50
CA ALA A 612 -24.75 -3.69 18.35
C ALA A 612 -24.44 -4.56 17.13
N LEU A 613 -25.47 -5.13 16.51
CA LEU A 613 -25.31 -5.99 15.36
C LEU A 613 -26.42 -5.70 14.36
N CYS A 614 -26.03 -5.34 13.14
CA CYS A 614 -26.97 -5.19 12.04
C CYS A 614 -27.07 -6.51 11.26
N CYS A 615 -28.21 -6.74 10.61
CA CYS A 615 -28.41 -7.90 9.75
C CYS A 615 -27.42 -7.96 8.59
N SER A 616 -26.94 -6.80 8.11
CA SER A 616 -25.87 -6.72 7.09
C SER A 616 -24.55 -7.28 7.56
N ASN A 617 -24.31 -7.33 8.88
CA ASN A 617 -23.09 -7.86 9.47
C ASN A 617 -23.19 -9.34 9.87
N VAL A 618 -24.34 -9.98 9.61
CA VAL A 618 -24.50 -11.42 9.79
C VAL A 618 -24.09 -12.13 8.50
N GLY A 619 -22.97 -12.85 8.57
CA GLY A 619 -22.46 -13.65 7.46
C GLY A 619 -23.06 -15.06 7.39
N PRO A 620 -22.81 -15.80 6.30
CA PRO A 620 -23.13 -17.22 6.23
C PRO A 620 -22.33 -17.99 7.29
N SER A 621 -22.99 -18.95 7.89
CA SER A 621 -22.45 -19.79 8.96
C SER A 621 -22.66 -21.24 8.57
N SER A 622 -21.57 -21.99 8.43
CA SER A 622 -21.57 -23.39 8.03
C SER A 622 -20.55 -24.14 8.84
N TRP A 623 -20.88 -25.35 9.28
CA TRP A 623 -19.93 -26.23 9.94
C TRP A 623 -18.70 -26.46 9.04
N PRO A 624 -17.46 -26.38 9.57
CA PRO A 624 -17.09 -26.27 10.98
C PRO A 624 -17.04 -24.83 11.55
N PHE A 625 -17.23 -23.80 10.72
CA PHE A 625 -17.09 -22.38 11.08
C PHE A 625 -18.44 -21.76 11.51
N VAL A 626 -18.94 -22.18 12.67
CA VAL A 626 -20.19 -21.65 13.23
C VAL A 626 -19.97 -20.27 13.84
N SER A 627 -20.62 -19.25 13.27
CA SER A 627 -20.68 -17.91 13.86
C SER A 627 -21.70 -17.85 15.00
N THR A 628 -21.31 -17.26 16.12
CA THR A 628 -22.17 -17.05 17.30
C THR A 628 -22.08 -15.61 17.80
N VAL A 629 -23.05 -15.20 18.62
CA VAL A 629 -23.08 -13.93 19.37
C VAL A 629 -23.50 -14.20 20.81
N ARG A 630 -23.18 -13.29 21.73
CA ARG A 630 -23.51 -13.47 23.15
C ARG A 630 -24.71 -12.62 23.56
N ALA A 631 -25.69 -13.26 24.19
CA ALA A 631 -26.81 -12.58 24.84
C ALA A 631 -26.44 -12.09 26.25
N LEU A 632 -27.22 -11.16 26.79
CA LEU A 632 -27.11 -10.69 28.18
C LEU A 632 -27.36 -11.82 29.20
N SER A 633 -28.06 -12.88 28.81
CA SER A 633 -28.20 -14.11 29.61
C SER A 633 -26.90 -14.92 29.72
N GLY A 634 -25.89 -14.61 28.90
CA GLY A 634 -24.65 -15.36 28.75
C GLY A 634 -24.71 -16.48 27.71
N ALA A 635 -25.89 -16.74 27.12
CA ALA A 635 -26.06 -17.75 26.07
C ALA A 635 -25.32 -17.35 24.79
N ALA A 636 -24.68 -18.34 24.14
CA ALA A 636 -24.15 -18.20 22.80
C ALA A 636 -25.27 -18.52 21.79
N ILE A 637 -25.62 -17.54 20.97
CA ILE A 637 -26.68 -17.64 19.97
C ILE A 637 -26.01 -17.84 18.60
N PRO A 638 -26.24 -18.97 17.91
CA PRO A 638 -25.81 -19.15 16.53
C PRO A 638 -26.41 -18.08 15.62
N THR A 639 -25.60 -17.50 14.74
CA THR A 639 -26.05 -16.54 13.72
C THR A 639 -25.80 -17.13 12.35
N ASN A 640 -26.76 -16.99 11.45
CA ASN A 640 -26.59 -17.46 10.07
C ASN A 640 -27.36 -16.57 9.10
N ARG A 641 -26.76 -16.34 7.93
CA ARG A 641 -27.40 -15.70 6.79
C ARG A 641 -27.39 -16.63 5.57
N ARG A 642 -28.56 -16.85 4.98
CA ARG A 642 -28.73 -17.53 3.69
C ARG A 642 -29.42 -16.58 2.73
N SER A 643 -28.71 -16.11 1.72
CA SER A 643 -29.21 -15.06 0.82
C SER A 643 -29.63 -13.81 1.62
N ASN A 644 -30.91 -13.45 1.62
CA ASN A 644 -31.48 -12.35 2.41
C ASN A 644 -32.13 -12.79 3.73
N ASP A 645 -32.19 -14.09 3.99
CA ASP A 645 -32.74 -14.65 5.21
C ASP A 645 -31.66 -14.64 6.32
N VAL A 646 -31.96 -13.97 7.43
CA VAL A 646 -31.09 -13.87 8.62
C VAL A 646 -31.76 -14.60 9.77
N THR A 647 -30.98 -15.40 10.50
CA THR A 647 -31.45 -16.16 11.65
C THR A 647 -30.56 -16.00 12.88
N PHE A 648 -31.18 -16.01 14.04
CA PHE A 648 -30.55 -16.02 15.36
C PHE A 648 -31.09 -17.21 16.14
N GLY A 649 -30.22 -18.13 16.59
CA GLY A 649 -30.66 -19.34 17.30
C GLY A 649 -31.64 -20.19 16.48
N GLY A 650 -31.50 -20.17 15.15
CA GLY A 650 -32.41 -20.85 14.22
C GLY A 650 -33.79 -20.23 14.05
N VAL A 651 -34.06 -19.07 14.67
CA VAL A 651 -35.28 -18.25 14.53
C VAL A 651 -35.09 -17.20 13.43
N HIS A 652 -36.12 -16.98 12.61
CA HIS A 652 -36.08 -16.07 11.48
C HIS A 652 -36.29 -14.61 11.91
N VAL A 653 -35.60 -13.69 11.25
CA VAL A 653 -35.78 -12.25 11.41
C VAL A 653 -36.78 -11.73 10.37
N ASP A 654 -38.01 -11.46 10.79
CA ASP A 654 -39.08 -10.87 9.98
C ASP A 654 -38.76 -9.44 9.53
N THR A 655 -38.13 -8.64 10.40
CA THR A 655 -37.77 -7.25 10.10
C THR A 655 -36.43 -6.91 10.71
N CYS A 656 -35.47 -6.60 9.85
CA CYS A 656 -34.11 -6.22 10.22
C CYS A 656 -34.00 -4.72 10.55
N ASP A 657 -32.97 -4.41 11.34
CA ASP A 657 -32.34 -3.08 11.43
C ASP A 657 -33.29 -1.91 11.77
N LEU A 658 -34.20 -2.08 12.72
CA LEU A 658 -34.92 -0.95 13.31
C LEU A 658 -33.98 -0.20 14.26
N ILE A 659 -33.53 0.98 13.85
CA ILE A 659 -32.52 1.75 14.59
C ILE A 659 -33.17 2.57 15.70
N ALA A 660 -32.61 2.44 16.91
CA ALA A 660 -32.94 3.24 18.08
C ALA A 660 -31.69 3.98 18.59
N ARG A 661 -31.90 5.07 19.35
CA ARG A 661 -30.81 5.90 19.90
C ARG A 661 -29.84 5.10 20.77
N ASP A 662 -30.38 4.15 21.53
CA ASP A 662 -29.69 3.28 22.50
C ASP A 662 -29.55 1.82 22.02
N GLY A 663 -29.95 1.49 20.79
CA GLY A 663 -29.79 0.12 20.29
C GLY A 663 -30.29 -0.15 18.88
N ILE A 664 -30.40 -1.42 18.55
CA ILE A 664 -30.95 -1.96 17.30
C ILE A 664 -32.04 -2.96 17.66
N ILE A 665 -33.14 -2.97 16.93
CA ILE A 665 -34.21 -3.96 17.10
C ILE A 665 -34.31 -4.81 15.83
N HIS A 666 -34.36 -6.12 16.01
CA HIS A 666 -34.70 -7.10 14.99
C HIS A 666 -36.00 -7.77 15.40
N ILE A 667 -37.01 -7.71 14.55
CA ILE A 667 -38.28 -8.41 14.82
C ILE A 667 -38.10 -9.85 14.41
N ILE A 668 -38.35 -10.78 15.33
CA ILE A 668 -38.19 -12.22 15.11
C ILE A 668 -39.54 -12.96 15.17
N ASP A 669 -39.67 -14.00 14.35
CA ASP A 669 -40.91 -14.76 14.15
C ASP A 669 -41.11 -15.92 15.15
N GLY A 670 -40.16 -16.06 16.08
CA GLY A 670 -40.14 -17.07 17.13
C GLY A 670 -39.57 -16.53 18.43
N VAL A 671 -39.31 -17.42 19.37
CA VAL A 671 -38.85 -17.09 20.72
C VAL A 671 -37.58 -17.88 21.04
N LEU A 672 -36.58 -17.20 21.60
CA LEU A 672 -35.34 -17.82 22.06
C LEU A 672 -35.53 -18.40 23.47
N VAL A 673 -35.36 -19.71 23.60
CA VAL A 673 -35.53 -20.42 24.88
C VAL A 673 -34.16 -20.77 25.45
N SER A 674 -33.79 -20.13 26.56
CA SER A 674 -32.53 -20.41 27.25
C SER A 674 -32.64 -21.71 28.06
N ASN A 675 -32.17 -22.84 27.52
CA ASN A 675 -31.96 -24.04 28.33
C ASN A 675 -30.72 -23.87 29.22
N LYS A 676 -30.92 -23.65 30.52
CA LYS A 676 -29.83 -23.72 31.50
C LYS A 676 -29.26 -25.15 31.50
N ARG A 677 -28.06 -25.33 30.95
CA ARG A 677 -27.28 -26.58 31.07
C ARG A 677 -27.09 -26.93 32.55
N ARG A 678 -27.66 -28.06 33.00
CA ARG A 678 -27.20 -28.78 34.19
C ARG A 678 -26.17 -29.82 33.74
N GLY A 679 -24.88 -29.57 34.01
CA GLY A 679 -23.82 -30.58 34.11
C GLY A 679 -23.37 -31.32 32.84
N SER A 680 -22.13 -31.06 32.40
CA SER A 680 -21.15 -31.96 31.76
C SER A 680 -21.61 -33.21 30.98
N ASN A 681 -21.63 -33.14 29.63
CA ASN A 681 -20.88 -34.00 28.68
C ASN A 681 -21.06 -33.46 27.23
N PRO A 682 -20.08 -33.60 26.31
CA PRO A 682 -20.23 -33.22 24.90
C PRO A 682 -20.76 -34.41 24.09
N PHE A 683 -21.38 -34.12 22.94
CA PHE A 683 -22.08 -35.06 22.03
C PHE A 683 -23.53 -35.34 22.40
N SER A 684 -24.39 -34.93 21.47
CA SER A 684 -25.86 -34.81 21.48
C SER A 684 -26.43 -33.79 22.46
N ASP A 685 -27.25 -32.85 21.95
CA ASP A 685 -28.66 -32.74 22.35
C ASP A 685 -29.31 -31.48 21.79
N GLU A 686 -30.54 -31.67 21.33
CA GLU A 686 -31.35 -30.82 20.47
C GLU A 686 -31.75 -29.48 21.11
N GLU A 687 -31.63 -28.43 20.30
CA GLU A 687 -32.17 -27.09 20.56
C GLU A 687 -33.67 -27.14 20.23
N ILE A 688 -34.56 -27.11 21.24
CA ILE A 688 -36.00 -26.95 20.98
C ILE A 688 -36.28 -25.49 20.62
N VAL A 689 -36.13 -25.20 19.33
CA VAL A 689 -36.59 -23.97 18.68
C VAL A 689 -38.05 -24.18 18.27
N ILE A 690 -38.98 -23.46 18.88
CA ILE A 690 -40.41 -23.57 18.52
C ILE A 690 -40.68 -22.67 17.31
N ARG A 691 -40.77 -23.27 16.12
CA ARG A 691 -41.13 -22.62 14.84
C ARG A 691 -42.65 -22.59 14.60
N LYS A 692 -43.12 -21.70 13.72
CA LYS A 692 -44.47 -21.80 13.12
C LYS A 692 -44.57 -23.06 12.24
N PRO A 693 -45.64 -23.87 12.34
CA PRO A 693 -46.00 -24.80 11.30
C PRO A 693 -46.74 -24.02 10.21
N ASN A 694 -46.05 -23.69 9.10
CA ASN A 694 -46.59 -23.52 7.74
C ASN A 694 -45.63 -22.68 6.88
N SER A 695 -44.73 -23.36 6.19
CA SER A 695 -44.32 -22.96 4.84
C SER A 695 -44.25 -24.24 4.01
N ASP A 696 -45.12 -24.32 3.01
CA ASP A 696 -45.23 -25.46 2.11
C ASP A 696 -43.89 -25.70 1.42
N ILE A 697 -43.23 -26.80 1.79
CA ILE A 697 -42.16 -27.40 1.03
C ILE A 697 -42.83 -28.10 -0.16
N ILE A 698 -42.80 -27.48 -1.34
CA ILE A 698 -42.95 -28.21 -2.59
C ILE A 698 -41.61 -28.91 -2.86
N LEU A 699 -41.50 -30.15 -2.39
CA LEU A 699 -40.53 -31.10 -2.92
C LEU A 699 -41.14 -31.71 -4.19
N ALA A 700 -40.61 -31.34 -5.35
CA ALA A 700 -40.74 -32.12 -6.57
C ALA A 700 -39.34 -32.61 -6.94
N GLY A 701 -39.10 -33.92 -6.83
CA GLY A 701 -37.86 -34.54 -7.29
C GLY A 701 -37.57 -35.91 -6.67
N LEU A 702 -38.28 -36.92 -7.18
CA LEU A 702 -38.10 -38.39 -7.04
C LEU A 702 -38.60 -39.06 -5.74
#